data_AF-A0A8J9U4N0-F1
#
_entry.id   AF-A0A8J9U4N0-F1
#
_cell.length_a   1.000
_cell.length_b   1.000
_cell.length_c   1.000
_cell.angle_alpha   90.00
_cell.angle_beta   90.00
_cell.angle_gamma   90.00
#
_symmetry.space_group_name_H-M   'P 1'
#
loop_
_entity.id
_entity.type
_entity.pdbx_description
1 polymer ?
#
loop_
_entity_poly.entity_id
_entity_poly.type
_entity_poly.pdbx_seq_one_letter_code
_entity_poly.pdbx_strand_id
1 'polypeptide(L)'
;MESREQTGHRRKNLHSRTKGIVNIYEPATSWRAESSGENYNEDPGNRGNRLIPKDACIAQAKSTLGISKGPLHNEKDAKWWNNNTKATVSEKKRLFKKWQESGSEEDKVEYKQAKKIARRSVAIEKEHADLDLYRQLELASDTQIYRIAKHRHNSTKDFRITKYIKNSKGMLLTSDKDICKRWYEYYHTLLNEEFPRQAEIEEPITQGPKMTAFEEFGVLPELGKAIDEMDWTLPTDVQAEAIPLILGGGDVLMAAETGSGKTGAFCLPILQIVWETLKDIQEGKTSKVIQQSSTEWTMSFFDRTDALAVTPDGLRCQSRDPTGWHGCRATKGVHTKGAYYYESTVTDEGLCRVGWSSQAARLDLGTDRLGYGFGGTGKKSNSKQFDDYGSAYGRNDVIGCMLNLNSGEIRYTKNGEDLGVAFKLDQSRRADCYFPAVVLKNAEMSFNFGAAPFKYPPAAPYVAISQAPKEYVKQNVVSNVAATGAKVVNNAPQAIIIEPSRELAEQTCTQIALFKKHLNNPKVNELLVVGGINIKDQINQLNSGVDIVVGTPGRLEDLIQGGYLALTHCRFFVLDEADGLLKAGCGELIERLHRQIPKITSDGRRLQMVVCSATLHAFEVKKMAEKLMHFPTWVDLKGEDAVPETVHHVVVNVDPQKDRNWETLRKQITTDGVHSKDNIRSGNTTPETLSEAVKILKGEYCVRAIREHKMDRAIIFCRTKLDCDNMERYLKSFGNEFSCVCLHGDRKPAERKANLDKFKQSQVKFLICTDVAARGIDISGLPFMINVTLPDEKSNYVHRIGRVGRAERMGLAISLVATVPEKVWYHGEWCSSRGRNCWNTNLIDDRPKGCCMWYNEPQYLADIEDHLNITIQQVENDMKVPSNEFDGKVVYGQKRKQVGSGYQDHVSQMAPVVRSLQELESQAQLYYLKANHKIAVA
;
A
#
# COMPACT_ATOMS: atom_id res chain seq x y z
N MET A 1 34.04 -47.05 17.06
CA MET A 1 33.93 -48.49 17.39
C MET A 1 32.47 -48.83 17.60
N GLU A 2 32.09 -50.07 17.35
CA GLU A 2 30.69 -50.49 17.22
C GLU A 2 30.08 -51.02 18.53
N SER A 3 28.77 -51.25 18.46
CA SER A 3 27.88 -51.90 19.42
C SER A 3 28.41 -53.12 20.17
N ARG A 4 27.87 -53.35 21.39
CA ARG A 4 27.13 -54.55 21.86
C ARG A 4 27.07 -54.60 23.40
N GLU A 5 26.17 -55.33 24.10
CA GLU A 5 24.76 -55.77 23.93
C GLU A 5 24.36 -56.46 25.28
N GLN A 6 23.15 -57.05 25.38
CA GLN A 6 22.72 -58.01 26.43
C GLN A 6 22.37 -57.46 27.84
N THR A 7 21.41 -58.01 28.62
CA THR A 7 20.24 -58.90 28.33
C THR A 7 19.20 -58.88 29.47
N GLY A 8 17.92 -59.14 29.13
CA GLY A 8 16.97 -59.92 29.98
C GLY A 8 15.66 -59.19 30.35
N HIS A 9 14.46 -59.59 29.89
CA HIS A 9 13.65 -60.82 30.13
C HIS A 9 12.86 -60.79 31.47
N ARG A 10 11.54 -61.11 31.55
CA ARG A 10 10.66 -62.03 30.77
C ARG A 10 9.15 -61.63 30.79
N ARG A 11 8.43 -61.86 29.66
CA ARG A 11 7.09 -62.56 29.45
C ARG A 11 5.86 -62.26 30.38
N LYS A 12 4.57 -62.44 30.03
CA LYS A 12 3.68 -62.73 28.84
C LYS A 12 2.21 -62.45 29.31
N ASN A 13 1.07 -62.47 28.61
CA ASN A 13 0.53 -62.82 27.25
C ASN A 13 -0.56 -61.74 26.90
N LEU A 14 -1.13 -61.51 25.71
CA LEU A 14 -1.27 -62.19 24.41
C LEU A 14 -2.53 -63.07 24.20
N HIS A 15 -3.52 -62.55 23.45
CA HIS A 15 -4.42 -63.26 22.51
C HIS A 15 -4.82 -62.36 21.33
N SER A 16 -5.37 -62.93 20.24
CA SER A 16 -5.41 -62.30 18.90
C SER A 16 -6.42 -62.94 17.94
N ARG A 17 -6.83 -62.23 16.86
CA ARG A 17 -6.96 -62.77 15.49
C ARG A 17 -7.15 -61.67 14.42
N THR A 18 -7.27 -62.06 13.15
CA THR A 18 -6.80 -61.28 11.99
C THR A 18 -7.58 -61.58 10.70
N LYS A 19 -7.36 -60.75 9.66
CA LYS A 19 -7.79 -60.83 8.23
C LYS A 19 -9.07 -60.08 7.85
N GLY A 20 -9.14 -59.69 6.57
CA GLY A 20 -10.30 -59.17 5.82
C GLY A 20 -10.17 -59.63 4.34
N ILE A 21 -10.88 -58.98 3.40
CA ILE A 21 -10.72 -58.96 1.91
C ILE A 21 -12.10 -58.79 1.19
N VAL A 22 -12.22 -57.71 0.40
CA VAL A 22 -12.94 -57.51 -0.90
C VAL A 22 -14.46 -57.83 -1.07
N ASN A 23 -15.21 -56.77 -1.40
CA ASN A 23 -16.32 -56.52 -2.37
C ASN A 23 -17.44 -57.56 -2.72
N ILE A 24 -18.56 -56.97 -3.21
CA ILE A 24 -19.48 -57.38 -4.33
C ILE A 24 -20.98 -57.64 -3.96
N TYR A 25 -21.86 -56.90 -4.67
CA TYR A 25 -23.30 -57.03 -5.00
C TYR A 25 -24.45 -57.05 -3.95
N GLU A 26 -25.50 -56.30 -4.35
CA GLU A 26 -26.97 -56.39 -4.10
C GLU A 26 -27.58 -57.76 -4.54
N PRO A 27 -28.90 -58.13 -4.34
CA PRO A 27 -30.11 -57.29 -4.49
C PRO A 27 -31.39 -57.73 -3.68
N ALA A 28 -32.59 -57.45 -4.25
CA ALA A 28 -33.95 -57.98 -3.98
C ALA A 28 -34.83 -57.18 -2.97
N THR A 29 -35.86 -56.38 -3.37
CA THR A 29 -37.22 -56.68 -3.94
C THR A 29 -38.20 -57.36 -2.96
N SER A 30 -39.54 -57.23 -2.98
CA SER A 30 -40.57 -56.65 -3.89
C SER A 30 -41.83 -56.27 -3.04
N TRP A 31 -42.95 -55.67 -3.49
CA TRP A 31 -43.99 -56.01 -4.50
C TRP A 31 -44.75 -54.72 -4.90
N ARG A 32 -45.05 -54.43 -6.19
CA ARG A 32 -46.23 -54.83 -7.00
C ARG A 32 -47.60 -54.43 -6.39
N ALA A 33 -48.61 -53.96 -7.14
CA ALA A 33 -48.75 -53.46 -8.53
C ALA A 33 -50.17 -52.80 -8.67
N GLU A 34 -50.88 -52.56 -9.79
CA GLU A 34 -50.82 -52.63 -11.28
C GLU A 34 -52.05 -51.75 -11.76
N SER A 35 -52.37 -51.35 -13.01
CA SER A 35 -51.87 -51.52 -14.40
C SER A 35 -52.48 -50.41 -15.33
N SER A 36 -52.29 -50.51 -16.66
CA SER A 36 -52.98 -49.83 -17.78
C SER A 36 -52.69 -48.33 -18.08
N GLY A 37 -52.39 -47.92 -19.33
CA GLY A 37 -52.01 -48.73 -20.50
C GLY A 37 -51.89 -47.96 -21.83
N GLU A 38 -50.77 -48.18 -22.54
CA GLU A 38 -50.55 -47.98 -24.00
C GLU A 38 -50.71 -46.57 -24.63
N ASN A 39 -50.05 -46.20 -25.74
CA ASN A 39 -48.79 -46.61 -26.40
C ASN A 39 -48.40 -45.51 -27.42
N TYR A 40 -47.13 -45.12 -27.53
CA TYR A 40 -46.45 -44.63 -28.76
C TYR A 40 -44.95 -44.40 -28.49
N ASN A 41 -44.12 -44.40 -29.54
CA ASN A 41 -42.65 -44.47 -29.47
C ASN A 41 -41.91 -43.16 -29.80
N GLU A 42 -40.61 -43.19 -29.47
CA GLU A 42 -39.47 -42.41 -30.02
C GLU A 42 -39.03 -41.06 -29.39
N ASP A 43 -37.69 -40.95 -29.39
CA ASP A 43 -36.71 -39.93 -28.98
C ASP A 43 -36.65 -39.33 -27.54
N PRO A 44 -35.44 -39.23 -26.91
CA PRO A 44 -35.29 -38.83 -25.51
C PRO A 44 -34.69 -37.42 -25.28
N GLY A 45 -35.11 -36.79 -24.15
CA GLY A 45 -34.15 -36.03 -23.33
C GLY A 45 -34.21 -34.50 -23.36
N ASN A 46 -35.32 -33.88 -22.97
CA ASN A 46 -35.33 -32.48 -22.52
C ASN A 46 -36.00 -32.35 -21.13
N ARG A 47 -35.27 -31.81 -20.14
CA ARG A 47 -35.79 -31.45 -18.81
C ARG A 47 -35.23 -30.08 -18.38
N GLY A 48 -35.95 -29.01 -18.71
CA GLY A 48 -35.64 -27.67 -18.22
C GLY A 48 -35.93 -27.52 -16.71
N ASN A 49 -34.96 -27.03 -15.95
CA ASN A 49 -35.14 -26.73 -14.52
C ASN A 49 -35.85 -25.38 -14.35
N ARG A 50 -36.91 -25.32 -13.53
CA ARG A 50 -37.69 -24.07 -13.35
C ARG A 50 -37.00 -23.12 -12.37
N LEU A 51 -36.75 -21.89 -12.82
CA LEU A 51 -36.40 -20.78 -11.94
C LEU A 51 -37.56 -20.47 -10.96
N ILE A 52 -37.21 -20.13 -9.72
CA ILE A 52 -38.17 -19.65 -8.72
C ILE A 52 -38.56 -18.20 -9.10
N PRO A 53 -39.87 -17.85 -9.19
CA PRO A 53 -40.29 -16.49 -9.52
C PRO A 53 -39.78 -15.47 -8.48
N LYS A 54 -39.33 -14.31 -8.99
CA LYS A 54 -38.73 -13.21 -8.19
C LYS A 54 -39.63 -12.75 -7.04
N ASP A 55 -40.95 -12.83 -7.24
CA ASP A 55 -41.98 -12.47 -6.26
C ASP A 55 -41.99 -13.34 -5.00
N ALA A 56 -41.53 -14.60 -5.09
CA ALA A 56 -41.44 -15.50 -3.93
C ALA A 56 -40.37 -15.03 -2.92
N CYS A 57 -39.18 -14.66 -3.42
CA CYS A 57 -38.13 -14.06 -2.58
C CYS A 57 -38.60 -12.74 -1.95
N ILE A 58 -39.35 -11.92 -2.70
CA ILE A 58 -39.93 -10.66 -2.22
C ILE A 58 -41.00 -10.92 -1.13
N ALA A 59 -41.80 -11.99 -1.25
CA ALA A 59 -42.76 -12.39 -0.22
C ALA A 59 -42.04 -12.86 1.06
N GLN A 60 -40.96 -13.63 0.93
CA GLN A 60 -40.17 -14.11 2.07
C GLN A 60 -39.47 -12.95 2.80
N ALA A 61 -38.88 -12.00 2.08
CA ALA A 61 -38.29 -10.79 2.66
C ALA A 61 -39.31 -9.93 3.44
N LYS A 62 -40.55 -9.81 2.94
CA LYS A 62 -41.64 -9.12 3.65
C LYS A 62 -42.01 -9.80 4.98
N SER A 63 -41.92 -11.12 5.05
CA SER A 63 -42.13 -11.90 6.28
C SER A 63 -41.02 -11.63 7.31
N THR A 64 -39.75 -11.65 6.90
CA THR A 64 -38.59 -11.38 7.77
C THR A 64 -38.56 -9.94 8.32
N LEU A 65 -39.13 -8.98 7.59
CA LEU A 65 -39.17 -7.56 7.97
C LEU A 65 -40.43 -7.13 8.74
N GLY A 66 -41.34 -8.06 9.07
CA GLY A 66 -42.51 -7.79 9.93
C GLY A 66 -43.58 -6.88 9.32
N ILE A 67 -43.67 -6.80 7.98
CA ILE A 67 -44.55 -5.84 7.28
C ILE A 67 -45.99 -6.38 7.18
N SER A 68 -46.94 -5.76 7.89
CA SER A 68 -48.35 -6.14 7.87
C SER A 68 -49.14 -5.52 6.71
N LYS A 69 -49.43 -6.35 5.69
CA LYS A 69 -50.53 -6.24 4.70
C LYS A 69 -50.85 -4.83 4.12
N GLY A 70 -50.22 -4.48 3.00
CA GLY A 70 -50.75 -3.45 2.08
C GLY A 70 -49.80 -3.14 0.91
N PRO A 71 -50.31 -2.86 -0.31
CA PRO A 71 -49.51 -2.26 -1.37
C PRO A 71 -49.42 -0.73 -1.18
N LEU A 72 -48.20 -0.20 -1.10
CA LEU A 72 -47.93 1.24 -0.95
C LEU A 72 -48.19 1.97 -2.27
N HIS A 73 -49.42 2.46 -2.45
CA HIS A 73 -49.89 3.01 -3.73
C HIS A 73 -50.28 4.50 -3.71
N ASN A 74 -49.95 5.26 -2.66
CA ASN A 74 -50.18 6.71 -2.59
C ASN A 74 -49.07 7.47 -1.85
N GLU A 75 -48.82 8.72 -2.24
CA GLU A 75 -47.74 9.58 -1.73
C GLU A 75 -47.78 9.84 -0.21
N LYS A 76 -48.93 9.63 0.44
CA LYS A 76 -49.07 9.81 1.89
C LYS A 76 -48.20 8.83 2.69
N ASP A 77 -47.95 7.63 2.18
CA ASP A 77 -47.14 6.63 2.88
C ASP A 77 -45.63 6.85 2.64
N ALA A 78 -45.26 7.39 1.48
CA ALA A 78 -43.90 7.89 1.24
C ALA A 78 -43.54 9.04 2.21
N LYS A 79 -44.52 9.89 2.56
CA LYS A 79 -44.38 10.91 3.62
C LYS A 79 -44.26 10.32 5.03
N TRP A 80 -44.73 9.10 5.29
CA TRP A 80 -44.52 8.41 6.56
C TRP A 80 -43.06 7.97 6.72
N TRP A 81 -42.46 7.39 5.66
CA TRP A 81 -41.07 6.96 5.66
C TRP A 81 -40.08 8.12 5.79
N ASN A 82 -40.22 9.16 4.94
CA ASN A 82 -39.27 10.27 4.91
C ASN A 82 -39.29 11.18 6.15
N ASN A 83 -40.38 11.21 6.92
CA ASN A 83 -40.48 12.09 8.10
C ASN A 83 -40.05 11.46 9.43
N ASN A 84 -39.78 10.13 9.50
CA ASN A 84 -39.64 9.46 10.79
C ASN A 84 -38.36 8.62 11.00
N THR A 85 -37.32 8.81 10.19
CA THR A 85 -35.96 8.36 10.53
C THR A 85 -35.01 9.54 10.72
N LYS A 86 -34.87 10.00 11.97
CA LYS A 86 -33.81 10.95 12.41
C LYS A 86 -32.40 10.32 12.43
N ALA A 87 -32.15 9.34 11.57
CA ALA A 87 -30.93 8.53 11.56
C ALA A 87 -29.75 9.31 10.96
N THR A 88 -28.79 9.63 11.81
CA THR A 88 -27.56 10.35 11.46
C THR A 88 -26.70 9.57 10.47
N VAL A 89 -25.75 10.26 9.82
CA VAL A 89 -24.72 9.60 8.97
C VAL A 89 -23.96 8.54 9.75
N SER A 90 -23.73 8.76 11.05
CA SER A 90 -23.10 7.82 11.98
C SER A 90 -23.93 6.54 12.17
N GLU A 91 -25.25 6.65 12.29
CA GLU A 91 -26.13 5.48 12.41
C GLU A 91 -26.26 4.71 11.09
N LYS A 92 -26.29 5.41 9.95
CA LYS A 92 -26.23 4.77 8.62
C LYS A 92 -24.92 4.01 8.44
N LYS A 93 -23.78 4.58 8.86
CA LYS A 93 -22.49 3.87 8.93
C LYS A 93 -22.51 2.67 9.90
N ARG A 94 -23.16 2.79 11.07
CA ARG A 94 -23.29 1.71 12.06
C ARG A 94 -24.12 0.53 11.52
N LEU A 95 -25.26 0.81 10.87
CA LEU A 95 -26.11 -0.20 10.25
C LEU A 95 -25.41 -0.89 9.08
N PHE A 96 -24.73 -0.11 8.23
CA PHE A 96 -23.92 -0.68 7.14
C PHE A 96 -22.78 -1.58 7.67
N LYS A 97 -22.05 -1.15 8.70
CA LYS A 97 -21.02 -1.99 9.34
C LYS A 97 -21.61 -3.28 9.92
N LYS A 98 -22.75 -3.21 10.62
CA LYS A 98 -23.44 -4.40 11.15
C LYS A 98 -23.89 -5.36 10.04
N TRP A 99 -24.27 -4.85 8.87
CA TRP A 99 -24.57 -5.66 7.69
C TRP A 99 -23.30 -6.31 7.10
N GLN A 100 -22.17 -5.60 7.02
CA GLN A 100 -20.88 -6.22 6.63
C GLN A 100 -20.46 -7.36 7.57
N GLU A 101 -20.81 -7.25 8.85
CA GLU A 101 -20.53 -8.25 9.90
C GLU A 101 -21.50 -9.45 9.89
N SER A 102 -22.67 -9.35 9.24
CA SER A 102 -23.74 -10.38 9.32
C SER A 102 -24.35 -10.84 8.00
N GLY A 103 -24.07 -10.18 6.87
CA GLY A 103 -24.48 -10.63 5.54
C GLY A 103 -23.70 -11.86 5.06
N SER A 104 -24.18 -12.51 4.00
CA SER A 104 -23.44 -13.59 3.33
C SER A 104 -22.22 -13.04 2.59
N GLU A 105 -21.27 -13.89 2.20
CA GLU A 105 -20.17 -13.43 1.35
C GLU A 105 -20.63 -13.11 -0.08
N GLU A 106 -21.70 -13.73 -0.57
CA GLU A 106 -22.31 -13.43 -1.87
C GLU A 106 -22.85 -11.98 -1.89
N ASP A 107 -23.62 -11.58 -0.87
CA ASP A 107 -24.09 -10.20 -0.69
C ASP A 107 -22.94 -9.17 -0.69
N LYS A 108 -21.80 -9.54 -0.08
CA LYS A 108 -20.61 -8.68 0.03
C LYS A 108 -19.84 -8.61 -1.28
N VAL A 109 -19.86 -9.67 -2.10
CA VAL A 109 -19.28 -9.69 -3.45
C VAL A 109 -20.11 -8.83 -4.41
N GLU A 110 -21.44 -8.97 -4.42
CA GLU A 110 -22.31 -8.10 -5.23
C GLU A 110 -22.12 -6.62 -4.88
N TYR A 111 -22.11 -6.27 -3.59
CA TYR A 111 -21.88 -4.89 -3.17
C TYR A 111 -20.49 -4.35 -3.55
N LYS A 112 -19.43 -5.19 -3.48
CA LYS A 112 -18.09 -4.81 -3.96
C LYS A 112 -18.10 -4.53 -5.48
N GLN A 113 -18.77 -5.36 -6.27
CA GLN A 113 -18.92 -5.17 -7.71
C GLN A 113 -19.72 -3.90 -8.03
N ALA A 114 -20.90 -3.72 -7.43
CA ALA A 114 -21.74 -2.53 -7.62
C ALA A 114 -21.00 -1.23 -7.27
N LYS A 115 -20.21 -1.23 -6.18
CA LYS A 115 -19.39 -0.08 -5.78
C LYS A 115 -18.21 0.18 -6.73
N LYS A 116 -17.62 -0.86 -7.34
CA LYS A 116 -16.58 -0.73 -8.38
C LYS A 116 -17.15 -0.12 -9.66
N ILE A 117 -18.35 -0.57 -10.06
CA ILE A 117 -19.09 -0.04 -11.22
C ILE A 117 -19.45 1.44 -11.00
N ALA A 118 -20.06 1.79 -9.87
CA ALA A 118 -20.44 3.18 -9.56
C ALA A 118 -19.24 4.15 -9.56
N ARG A 119 -18.08 3.72 -9.04
CA ARG A 119 -16.84 4.53 -9.11
C ARG A 119 -16.34 4.72 -10.54
N ARG A 120 -16.45 3.71 -11.40
CA ARG A 120 -16.13 3.82 -12.83
C ARG A 120 -17.07 4.81 -13.54
N SER A 121 -18.38 4.75 -13.27
CA SER A 121 -19.38 5.64 -13.86
C SER A 121 -19.10 7.12 -13.57
N VAL A 122 -18.80 7.48 -12.30
CA VAL A 122 -18.51 8.86 -11.90
C VAL A 122 -17.23 9.40 -12.56
N ALA A 123 -16.22 8.56 -12.79
CA ALA A 123 -15.01 8.96 -13.51
C ALA A 123 -15.31 9.30 -14.99
N ILE A 124 -16.12 8.46 -15.64
CA ILE A 124 -16.51 8.63 -17.05
C ILE A 124 -17.45 9.83 -17.23
N GLU A 125 -18.40 10.06 -16.31
CA GLU A 125 -19.25 11.26 -16.36
C GLU A 125 -18.46 12.55 -16.16
N LYS A 126 -17.40 12.55 -15.34
CA LYS A 126 -16.49 13.70 -15.22
C LYS A 126 -15.80 14.02 -16.55
N GLU A 127 -15.30 13.00 -17.25
CA GLU A 127 -14.65 13.12 -18.56
C GLU A 127 -15.63 13.58 -19.66
N HIS A 128 -16.86 13.05 -19.66
CA HIS A 128 -17.93 13.50 -20.55
C HIS A 128 -18.43 14.92 -20.25
N ALA A 129 -18.48 15.35 -18.99
CA ALA A 129 -18.90 16.70 -18.61
C ALA A 129 -17.91 17.79 -19.05
N ASP A 130 -16.61 17.47 -19.12
CA ASP A 130 -15.62 18.36 -19.74
C ASP A 130 -15.76 18.37 -21.28
N LEU A 131 -15.97 17.21 -21.93
CA LEU A 131 -16.17 17.11 -23.38
C LEU A 131 -17.42 17.86 -23.89
N ASP A 132 -18.54 17.79 -23.18
CA ASP A 132 -19.76 18.52 -23.58
C ASP A 132 -19.61 20.04 -23.36
N LEU A 133 -18.86 20.46 -22.33
CA LEU A 133 -18.53 21.87 -22.14
C LEU A 133 -17.71 22.44 -23.32
N TYR A 134 -16.76 21.67 -23.86
CA TYR A 134 -16.01 22.11 -25.06
C TYR A 134 -16.95 22.35 -26.26
N ARG A 135 -17.94 21.49 -26.49
CA ARG A 135 -18.97 21.70 -27.53
C ARG A 135 -19.85 22.93 -27.28
N GLN A 136 -20.26 23.14 -26.03
CA GLN A 136 -21.05 24.32 -25.67
C GLN A 136 -20.25 25.63 -25.85
N LEU A 137 -18.93 25.59 -25.65
CA LEU A 137 -18.02 26.72 -25.89
C LEU A 137 -17.75 26.98 -27.38
N GLU A 138 -17.79 25.97 -28.26
CA GLU A 138 -17.67 26.16 -29.72
C GLU A 138 -18.86 26.91 -30.35
N LEU A 139 -20.02 26.93 -29.67
CA LEU A 139 -21.28 27.52 -30.16
C LEU A 139 -21.70 28.79 -29.40
N ALA A 140 -20.93 29.23 -28.41
CA ALA A 140 -21.26 30.36 -27.56
C ALA A 140 -20.77 31.71 -28.13
N SER A 141 -21.52 32.79 -27.86
CA SER A 141 -21.03 34.17 -28.08
C SER A 141 -19.99 34.57 -27.02
N ASP A 142 -19.11 35.53 -27.33
CA ASP A 142 -18.03 35.98 -26.44
C ASP A 142 -18.53 36.36 -25.02
N THR A 143 -19.69 37.02 -24.93
CA THR A 143 -20.35 37.38 -23.66
C THR A 143 -20.90 36.19 -22.86
N GLN A 144 -21.16 35.04 -23.50
CA GLN A 144 -21.55 33.79 -22.81
C GLN A 144 -20.32 33.03 -22.30
N ILE A 145 -19.24 32.97 -23.10
CA ILE A 145 -17.96 32.34 -22.71
C ILE A 145 -17.45 32.95 -21.38
N TYR A 146 -17.48 34.28 -21.27
CA TYR A 146 -17.10 34.98 -20.03
C TYR A 146 -17.94 34.57 -18.81
N ARG A 147 -19.26 34.37 -18.96
CA ARG A 147 -20.15 33.95 -17.87
C ARG A 147 -19.89 32.50 -17.44
N ILE A 148 -19.66 31.61 -18.39
CA ILE A 148 -19.35 30.19 -18.14
C ILE A 148 -18.01 30.07 -17.40
N ALA A 149 -16.97 30.76 -17.88
CA ALA A 149 -15.66 30.80 -17.22
C ALA A 149 -15.73 31.36 -15.80
N LYS A 150 -16.43 32.49 -15.59
CA LYS A 150 -16.63 33.10 -14.26
C LYS A 150 -17.40 32.19 -13.30
N HIS A 151 -18.38 31.42 -13.80
CA HIS A 151 -19.12 30.48 -12.97
C HIS A 151 -18.27 29.26 -12.55
N ARG A 152 -17.46 28.69 -13.46
CA ARG A 152 -16.53 27.60 -13.14
C ARG A 152 -15.42 28.04 -12.19
N HIS A 153 -14.82 29.22 -12.41
CA HIS A 153 -13.78 29.77 -11.53
C HIS A 153 -14.25 29.86 -10.06
N ASN A 154 -15.47 30.37 -9.85
CA ASN A 154 -16.05 30.51 -8.51
C ASN A 154 -16.40 29.17 -7.84
N SER A 155 -16.56 28.07 -8.59
CA SER A 155 -16.97 26.76 -8.06
C SER A 155 -15.85 25.73 -7.96
N THR A 156 -14.78 25.83 -8.76
CA THR A 156 -13.62 24.91 -8.70
C THR A 156 -12.36 25.51 -8.09
N LYS A 157 -12.22 26.85 -8.09
CA LYS A 157 -11.02 27.60 -7.65
C LYS A 157 -9.70 27.25 -8.37
N ASP A 158 -9.73 26.52 -9.49
CA ASP A 158 -8.55 26.23 -10.30
C ASP A 158 -8.45 27.17 -11.51
N PHE A 159 -7.25 27.72 -11.76
CA PHE A 159 -6.92 28.58 -12.90
C PHE A 159 -6.36 27.83 -14.11
N ARG A 160 -5.96 26.56 -13.97
CA ARG A 160 -5.11 25.85 -14.94
C ARG A 160 -5.83 25.47 -16.25
N ILE A 161 -7.17 25.54 -16.31
CA ILE A 161 -8.01 25.08 -17.44
C ILE A 161 -8.35 26.21 -18.44
N THR A 162 -7.37 26.99 -18.88
CA THR A 162 -7.51 27.94 -20.01
C THR A 162 -6.30 27.93 -20.95
N LYS A 163 -6.03 26.78 -21.58
CA LYS A 163 -5.08 26.69 -22.70
C LYS A 163 -5.70 26.03 -23.94
N TYR A 164 -5.80 26.85 -24.98
CA TYR A 164 -6.18 26.55 -26.37
C TYR A 164 -7.67 26.23 -26.64
N ILE A 165 -8.36 27.20 -27.26
CA ILE A 165 -9.57 27.00 -28.08
C ILE A 165 -9.20 27.41 -29.51
N LYS A 166 -9.73 26.72 -30.53
CA LYS A 166 -9.42 26.95 -31.94
C LYS A 166 -10.71 26.99 -32.75
N ASN A 167 -11.02 28.14 -33.37
CA ASN A 167 -12.26 28.30 -34.15
C ASN A 167 -12.06 28.02 -35.66
N SER A 168 -13.17 27.97 -36.38
CA SER A 168 -13.28 27.57 -37.80
C SER A 168 -12.62 28.51 -38.81
N LYS A 169 -12.13 29.70 -38.41
CA LYS A 169 -11.47 30.66 -39.33
C LYS A 169 -9.95 30.57 -39.36
N GLY A 170 -9.34 29.82 -38.44
CA GLY A 170 -7.90 29.53 -38.45
C GLY A 170 -7.03 30.66 -37.88
N MET A 171 -6.43 30.38 -36.72
CA MET A 171 -5.44 31.21 -36.01
C MET A 171 -5.96 32.51 -35.38
N LEU A 172 -5.90 32.53 -34.04
CA LEU A 172 -5.41 33.69 -33.31
C LEU A 172 -4.76 33.22 -32.00
N LEU A 173 -3.42 33.14 -32.02
CA LEU A 173 -2.62 33.27 -30.81
C LEU A 173 -2.09 34.71 -30.81
N THR A 174 -2.30 35.41 -29.71
CA THR A 174 -1.41 36.49 -29.25
C THR A 174 -0.85 36.04 -27.91
N SER A 175 0.36 36.45 -27.58
CA SER A 175 1.14 35.86 -26.48
C SER A 175 0.51 36.11 -25.11
N ASP A 176 0.96 35.39 -24.07
CA ASP A 176 0.59 35.68 -22.67
C ASP A 176 0.83 37.16 -22.30
N LYS A 177 1.83 37.81 -22.92
CA LYS A 177 2.07 39.25 -22.76
C LYS A 177 0.96 40.11 -23.36
N ASP A 178 0.41 39.74 -24.52
CA ASP A 178 -0.67 40.48 -25.19
C ASP A 178 -2.00 40.29 -24.47
N ILE A 179 -2.26 39.10 -23.92
CA ILE A 179 -3.43 38.82 -23.10
C ILE A 179 -3.37 39.63 -21.79
N CYS A 180 -2.24 39.60 -21.08
CA CYS A 180 -2.03 40.43 -19.90
C CYS A 180 -2.10 41.93 -20.21
N LYS A 181 -1.53 42.39 -21.35
CA LYS A 181 -1.60 43.80 -21.76
C LYS A 181 -3.04 44.22 -22.04
N ARG A 182 -3.82 43.43 -22.78
CA ARG A 182 -5.24 43.72 -23.03
C ARG A 182 -6.11 43.61 -21.78
N TRP A 183 -5.81 42.71 -20.85
CA TRP A 183 -6.44 42.67 -19.53
C TRP A 183 -6.15 43.96 -18.75
N TYR A 184 -4.90 44.44 -18.78
CA TYR A 184 -4.48 45.67 -18.11
C TYR A 184 -5.12 46.92 -18.75
N GLU A 185 -5.15 47.01 -20.08
CA GLU A 185 -5.85 48.06 -20.85
C GLU A 185 -7.37 48.06 -20.57
N TYR A 186 -7.99 46.87 -20.50
CA TYR A 186 -9.41 46.71 -20.17
C TYR A 186 -9.74 47.08 -18.72
N TYR A 187 -8.91 46.67 -17.75
CA TYR A 187 -9.06 47.11 -16.36
C TYR A 187 -8.80 48.61 -16.20
N HIS A 188 -7.85 49.19 -16.95
CA HIS A 188 -7.63 50.63 -16.94
C HIS A 188 -8.81 51.41 -17.54
N THR A 189 -9.48 50.92 -18.58
CA THR A 189 -10.71 51.58 -19.08
C THR A 189 -11.86 51.47 -18.08
N LEU A 190 -12.06 50.31 -17.44
CA LEU A 190 -13.10 50.10 -16.43
C LEU A 190 -12.89 50.81 -15.08
N LEU A 191 -11.65 51.25 -14.78
CA LEU A 191 -11.32 51.95 -13.52
C LEU A 191 -11.05 53.46 -13.68
N ASN A 192 -11.25 54.05 -14.87
CA ASN A 192 -10.99 55.47 -15.14
C ASN A 192 -12.22 56.31 -15.52
N GLU A 193 -13.45 55.79 -15.40
CA GLU A 193 -14.68 56.59 -15.62
C GLU A 193 -15.18 57.33 -14.36
N GLU A 194 -14.71 56.98 -13.15
CA GLU A 194 -14.97 57.77 -11.93
C GLU A 194 -13.69 58.07 -11.15
N PHE A 195 -13.62 59.29 -10.60
CA PHE A 195 -12.52 59.98 -9.88
C PHE A 195 -11.38 60.59 -10.75
N PRO A 196 -11.10 61.92 -10.61
CA PRO A 196 -10.17 62.65 -11.46
C PRO A 196 -8.70 62.63 -10.97
N ARG A 197 -7.79 62.98 -11.88
CA ARG A 197 -6.33 62.94 -11.70
C ARG A 197 -5.79 63.96 -10.70
N GLN A 198 -4.75 63.55 -9.98
CA GLN A 198 -3.50 64.33 -9.86
C GLN A 198 -2.33 63.42 -10.32
N ALA A 199 -1.17 63.99 -10.64
CA ALA A 199 -0.20 63.39 -11.56
C ALA A 199 1.22 63.21 -10.98
N GLU A 200 2.04 62.43 -11.70
CA GLU A 200 3.48 62.19 -11.50
C GLU A 200 3.81 61.37 -10.22
N ILE A 201 4.88 60.56 -10.12
CA ILE A 201 6.11 60.39 -10.90
C ILE A 201 6.33 58.89 -11.24
N GLU A 202 7.10 58.56 -12.28
CA GLU A 202 7.47 57.18 -12.66
C GLU A 202 8.67 56.61 -11.86
N GLU A 203 8.55 55.39 -11.32
CA GLU A 203 9.69 54.51 -10.99
C GLU A 203 9.36 53.03 -11.33
N PRO A 204 10.34 52.20 -11.73
CA PRO A 204 10.08 50.85 -12.25
C PRO A 204 9.99 49.76 -11.16
N ILE A 205 8.85 49.06 -11.10
CA ILE A 205 8.64 47.92 -10.19
C ILE A 205 9.34 46.67 -10.74
N THR A 206 10.21 46.06 -9.92
CA THR A 206 10.87 44.77 -10.20
C THR A 206 9.91 43.60 -10.03
N GLN A 207 10.02 42.58 -10.90
CA GLN A 207 9.18 41.38 -10.80
C GLN A 207 9.64 40.45 -9.67
N GLY A 208 8.70 40.06 -8.81
CA GLY A 208 8.92 39.02 -7.80
C GLY A 208 9.04 37.61 -8.41
N PRO A 209 9.60 36.64 -7.66
CA PRO A 209 9.80 35.27 -8.14
C PRO A 209 8.47 34.52 -8.36
N LYS A 210 8.49 33.56 -9.30
CA LYS A 210 7.42 32.57 -9.48
C LYS A 210 7.53 31.50 -8.38
N MET A 211 6.39 31.11 -7.81
CA MET A 211 6.28 29.92 -6.95
C MET A 211 6.20 28.65 -7.81
N THR A 212 6.83 27.58 -7.34
CA THR A 212 6.82 26.24 -7.96
C THR A 212 5.62 25.40 -7.50
N ALA A 213 5.30 24.33 -8.24
CA ALA A 213 4.23 23.41 -7.86
C ALA A 213 4.52 22.59 -6.58
N PHE A 214 5.77 22.52 -6.13
CA PHE A 214 6.15 21.80 -4.91
C PHE A 214 5.96 22.65 -3.65
N GLU A 215 6.01 23.98 -3.75
CA GLU A 215 5.70 24.90 -2.64
C GLU A 215 4.23 24.76 -2.17
N GLU A 216 3.31 24.37 -3.06
CA GLU A 216 1.91 24.06 -2.71
C GLU A 216 1.78 22.91 -1.68
N PHE A 217 2.81 22.06 -1.56
CA PHE A 217 2.90 20.93 -0.62
C PHE A 217 3.76 21.24 0.62
N GLY A 218 4.23 22.48 0.79
CA GLY A 218 5.06 22.92 1.92
C GLY A 218 6.58 22.75 1.72
N VAL A 219 7.03 22.46 0.50
CA VAL A 219 8.46 22.39 0.16
C VAL A 219 9.08 23.79 0.13
N LEU A 220 10.27 23.97 0.72
CA LEU A 220 10.98 25.25 0.71
C LEU A 220 11.27 25.77 -0.72
N PRO A 221 11.19 27.09 -0.99
CA PRO A 221 11.51 27.67 -2.30
C PRO A 221 12.94 27.38 -2.78
N GLU A 222 13.91 27.25 -1.88
CA GLU A 222 15.29 26.86 -2.21
C GLU A 222 15.36 25.42 -2.77
N LEU A 223 14.51 24.52 -2.28
CA LEU A 223 14.36 23.16 -2.81
C LEU A 223 13.52 23.18 -4.09
N GLY A 224 12.41 23.95 -4.13
CA GLY A 224 11.61 24.19 -5.35
C GLY A 224 12.48 24.63 -6.53
N LYS A 225 13.40 25.56 -6.30
CA LYS A 225 14.39 26.00 -7.30
C LYS A 225 15.36 24.90 -7.75
N ALA A 226 15.79 24.01 -6.85
CA ALA A 226 16.63 22.87 -7.22
C ALA A 226 15.87 21.85 -8.09
N ILE A 227 14.58 21.66 -7.80
CA ILE A 227 13.64 20.80 -8.52
C ILE A 227 13.34 21.36 -9.92
N ASP A 228 13.06 22.67 -10.03
CA ASP A 228 12.90 23.39 -11.31
C ASP A 228 14.16 23.29 -12.18
N GLU A 229 15.36 23.42 -11.60
CA GLU A 229 16.65 23.22 -12.29
C GLU A 229 16.93 21.76 -12.71
N MET A 230 16.03 20.82 -12.37
CA MET A 230 16.03 19.42 -12.82
C MET A 230 14.84 19.10 -13.75
N ASP A 231 14.15 20.12 -14.28
CA ASP A 231 12.96 20.03 -15.15
C ASP A 231 11.73 19.34 -14.50
N TRP A 232 11.70 19.20 -13.17
CA TRP A 232 10.59 18.58 -12.43
C TRP A 232 9.41 19.55 -12.25
N THR A 233 8.71 19.83 -13.35
CA THR A 233 7.63 20.85 -13.40
C THR A 233 6.38 20.56 -12.55
N LEU A 234 6.13 19.31 -12.15
CA LEU A 234 5.02 18.88 -11.31
C LEU A 234 5.44 17.67 -10.44
N PRO A 235 4.92 17.55 -9.20
CA PRO A 235 5.10 16.34 -8.40
C PRO A 235 4.37 15.15 -9.00
N THR A 236 4.94 13.95 -8.83
CA THR A 236 4.24 12.69 -9.13
C THR A 236 3.25 12.33 -8.02
N ASP A 237 2.31 11.42 -8.29
CA ASP A 237 1.27 11.03 -7.32
C ASP A 237 1.85 10.58 -5.96
N VAL A 238 2.96 9.83 -5.96
CA VAL A 238 3.63 9.39 -4.71
C VAL A 238 4.28 10.55 -3.96
N GLN A 239 4.73 11.58 -4.67
CA GLN A 239 5.30 12.79 -4.08
C GLN A 239 4.20 13.68 -3.48
N ALA A 240 3.10 13.90 -4.23
CA ALA A 240 1.96 14.70 -3.79
C ALA A 240 1.30 14.14 -2.52
N GLU A 241 1.16 12.82 -2.40
CA GLU A 241 0.61 12.16 -1.21
C GLU A 241 1.64 12.06 -0.06
N ALA A 242 2.88 11.63 -0.32
CA ALA A 242 3.82 11.33 0.77
C ALA A 242 4.54 12.56 1.35
N ILE A 243 4.84 13.60 0.56
CA ILE A 243 5.59 14.77 1.05
C ILE A 243 4.86 15.46 2.22
N PRO A 244 3.55 15.79 2.14
CA PRO A 244 2.82 16.40 3.25
C PRO A 244 2.76 15.50 4.50
N LEU A 245 2.66 14.18 4.32
CA LEU A 245 2.60 13.21 5.43
C LEU A 245 3.94 13.12 6.18
N ILE A 246 5.07 13.19 5.45
CA ILE A 246 6.40 13.21 6.06
C ILE A 246 6.65 14.57 6.72
N LEU A 247 6.28 15.69 6.08
CA LEU A 247 6.35 17.03 6.70
C LEU A 247 5.49 17.13 7.97
N GLY A 248 4.32 16.49 7.99
CA GLY A 248 3.45 16.38 9.16
C GLY A 248 3.98 15.49 10.30
N GLY A 249 5.17 14.88 10.15
CA GLY A 249 5.79 14.05 11.17
C GLY A 249 5.16 12.65 11.33
N GLY A 250 4.34 12.20 10.38
CA GLY A 250 3.76 10.86 10.39
C GLY A 250 4.78 9.79 9.99
N ASP A 251 4.66 8.58 10.52
CA ASP A 251 5.32 7.43 9.89
C ASP A 251 4.62 7.16 8.54
N VAL A 252 5.39 6.87 7.49
CA VAL A 252 4.84 6.70 6.13
C VAL A 252 5.34 5.40 5.53
N LEU A 253 4.40 4.58 5.06
CA LEU A 253 4.64 3.32 4.37
C LEU A 253 4.09 3.48 2.94
N MET A 254 4.96 3.47 1.93
CA MET A 254 4.58 3.76 0.54
C MET A 254 4.96 2.67 -0.47
N ALA A 255 4.06 2.38 -1.40
CA ALA A 255 4.35 1.59 -2.60
C ALA A 255 3.92 2.32 -3.87
N ALA A 256 4.85 2.35 -4.80
CA ALA A 256 4.69 2.83 -6.17
C ALA A 256 5.80 2.18 -7.02
N GLU A 257 5.61 2.16 -8.35
CA GLU A 257 6.53 1.50 -9.28
C GLU A 257 7.95 2.08 -9.22
N THR A 258 8.97 1.32 -9.62
CA THR A 258 10.33 1.84 -9.78
C THR A 258 10.34 2.95 -10.84
N GLY A 259 10.88 4.12 -10.51
CA GLY A 259 10.86 5.31 -11.38
C GLY A 259 9.70 6.28 -11.14
N SER A 260 8.71 5.93 -10.30
CA SER A 260 7.59 6.81 -9.91
C SER A 260 7.96 8.06 -9.09
N GLY A 261 9.23 8.23 -8.73
CA GLY A 261 9.70 9.38 -7.95
C GLY A 261 9.79 9.17 -6.42
N LYS A 262 9.65 7.92 -5.92
CA LYS A 262 9.76 7.55 -4.49
C LYS A 262 10.91 8.24 -3.74
N THR A 263 12.12 8.22 -4.32
CA THR A 263 13.32 8.84 -3.75
C THR A 263 13.13 10.33 -3.50
N GLY A 264 12.54 11.07 -4.45
CA GLY A 264 12.19 12.48 -4.24
C GLY A 264 11.12 12.68 -3.15
N ALA A 265 10.15 11.77 -3.07
CA ALA A 265 9.05 11.82 -2.11
C ALA A 265 9.51 11.75 -0.64
N PHE A 266 10.60 11.02 -0.34
CA PHE A 266 11.19 11.02 1.01
C PHE A 266 12.41 11.94 1.16
N CYS A 267 13.28 12.09 0.15
CA CYS A 267 14.48 12.92 0.29
C CYS A 267 14.16 14.40 0.50
N LEU A 268 13.17 14.95 -0.23
CA LEU A 268 12.81 16.37 -0.12
C LEU A 268 12.37 16.79 1.30
N PRO A 269 11.33 16.18 1.91
CA PRO A 269 10.87 16.57 3.24
C PRO A 269 11.89 16.26 4.34
N ILE A 270 12.67 15.18 4.21
CA ILE A 270 13.72 14.84 5.18
C ILE A 270 14.86 15.89 5.11
N LEU A 271 15.34 16.22 3.92
CA LEU A 271 16.38 17.24 3.72
C LEU A 271 15.95 18.61 4.25
N GLN A 272 14.70 19.02 3.96
CA GLN A 272 14.11 20.24 4.50
C GLN A 272 14.13 20.25 6.03
N ILE A 273 13.59 19.21 6.66
CA ILE A 273 13.48 19.17 8.12
C ILE A 273 14.85 19.08 8.80
N VAL A 274 15.81 18.37 8.21
CA VAL A 274 17.20 18.34 8.71
C VAL A 274 17.82 19.74 8.63
N TRP A 275 17.64 20.46 7.51
CA TRP A 275 18.11 21.83 7.35
C TRP A 275 17.45 22.81 8.33
N GLU A 276 16.13 22.76 8.50
CA GLU A 276 15.37 23.55 9.49
C GLU A 276 15.89 23.29 10.91
N THR A 277 16.14 22.02 11.26
CA THR A 277 16.67 21.62 12.58
C THR A 277 18.07 22.18 12.82
N LEU A 278 18.96 22.10 11.84
CA LEU A 278 20.29 22.70 11.91
C LEU A 278 20.23 24.23 12.00
N LYS A 279 19.26 24.87 11.33
CA LYS A 279 19.09 26.32 11.31
C LYS A 279 18.62 26.84 12.67
N ASP A 280 17.65 26.18 13.30
CA ASP A 280 17.21 26.53 14.65
C ASP A 280 18.33 26.35 15.70
N ILE A 281 19.20 25.35 15.53
CA ILE A 281 20.42 25.18 16.34
C ILE A 281 21.39 26.34 16.12
N GLN A 282 21.67 26.72 14.87
CA GLN A 282 22.60 27.80 14.51
C GLN A 282 22.10 29.19 14.98
N GLU A 283 20.78 29.43 14.91
CA GLU A 283 20.14 30.68 15.36
C GLU A 283 19.98 30.77 16.89
N GLY A 284 20.50 29.78 17.65
CA GLY A 284 20.41 29.77 19.11
C GLY A 284 18.98 29.53 19.65
N LYS A 285 18.06 29.06 18.80
CA LYS A 285 16.70 28.66 19.19
C LYS A 285 16.69 27.25 19.81
N THR A 286 17.66 26.96 20.69
CA THR A 286 17.66 25.78 21.57
C THR A 286 16.27 25.62 22.16
N SER A 287 15.61 24.49 21.84
CA SER A 287 14.16 24.36 21.78
C SER A 287 13.39 25.31 22.71
N LYS A 288 12.86 26.41 22.15
CA LYS A 288 11.61 26.98 22.67
C LYS A 288 10.56 25.89 22.53
N VAL A 289 10.44 25.04 23.55
CA VAL A 289 9.40 24.02 23.67
C VAL A 289 8.11 24.70 23.29
N ILE A 290 7.51 24.25 22.19
CA ILE A 290 6.38 24.93 21.60
C ILE A 290 5.25 24.82 22.60
N GLN A 291 5.04 25.88 23.38
CA GLN A 291 3.85 26.13 24.17
C GLN A 291 2.70 26.44 23.21
N GLN A 292 2.37 25.46 22.36
CA GLN A 292 1.03 25.28 21.85
C GLN A 292 0.16 25.06 23.09
N SER A 293 -0.31 26.17 23.63
CA SER A 293 -1.41 26.24 24.58
C SER A 293 -2.69 25.84 23.85
N SER A 294 -2.77 24.57 23.43
CA SER A 294 -3.94 24.01 22.78
C SER A 294 -5.15 24.33 23.65
N THR A 295 -6.20 24.85 23.04
CA THR A 295 -7.46 25.13 23.74
C THR A 295 -8.18 23.83 24.11
N GLU A 296 -7.96 22.79 23.31
CA GLU A 296 -8.56 21.46 23.40
C GLU A 296 -7.90 20.55 24.44
N TRP A 297 -8.56 19.45 24.79
CA TRP A 297 -8.02 18.45 25.74
C TRP A 297 -7.38 17.30 24.96
N THR A 298 -6.12 16.99 25.27
CA THR A 298 -5.29 16.05 24.51
C THR A 298 -4.35 15.28 25.44
N MET A 299 -3.85 14.13 24.98
CA MET A 299 -2.67 13.47 25.56
C MET A 299 -1.40 14.29 25.25
N SER A 300 -0.41 14.28 26.14
CA SER A 300 0.77 15.14 26.03
C SER A 300 1.89 14.51 25.20
N PHE A 301 2.34 15.22 24.15
CA PHE A 301 3.53 14.86 23.39
C PHE A 301 4.84 14.93 24.20
N PHE A 302 4.83 15.65 25.32
CA PHE A 302 6.02 15.91 26.15
C PHE A 302 6.00 15.16 27.48
N ASP A 303 4.82 14.91 28.08
CA ASP A 303 4.69 14.19 29.35
C ASP A 303 4.40 12.70 29.10
N ARG A 304 5.39 12.03 28.48
CA ARG A 304 5.35 10.63 28.06
C ARG A 304 6.71 9.95 28.24
N THR A 305 6.72 8.63 28.35
CA THR A 305 7.97 7.83 28.25
C THR A 305 8.34 7.55 26.79
N ASP A 306 9.60 7.22 26.56
CA ASP A 306 10.24 7.27 25.25
C ASP A 306 9.48 6.53 24.14
N ALA A 307 9.05 5.28 24.40
CA ALA A 307 8.44 4.40 23.41
C ALA A 307 6.89 4.36 23.44
N LEU A 308 6.23 5.34 24.07
CA LEU A 308 4.81 5.62 23.81
C LEU A 308 4.71 6.75 22.78
N ALA A 309 4.04 6.48 21.66
CA ALA A 309 3.68 7.46 20.64
C ALA A 309 2.29 8.05 20.92
N VAL A 310 2.11 9.33 20.59
CA VAL A 310 0.83 10.05 20.62
C VAL A 310 0.52 10.54 19.21
N THR A 311 -0.73 10.40 18.75
CA THR A 311 -1.16 10.89 17.42
C THR A 311 -1.20 12.42 17.33
N PRO A 312 -1.09 13.03 16.14
CA PRO A 312 -1.11 14.50 15.99
C PRO A 312 -2.38 15.19 16.52
N ASP A 313 -3.52 14.50 16.53
CA ASP A 313 -4.78 14.97 17.16
C ASP A 313 -4.74 14.94 18.70
N GLY A 314 -3.74 14.30 19.31
CA GLY A 314 -3.63 14.10 20.76
C GLY A 314 -4.67 13.14 21.35
N LEU A 315 -5.43 12.40 20.53
CA LEU A 315 -6.55 11.56 20.96
C LEU A 315 -6.26 10.05 20.92
N ARG A 316 -5.07 9.60 20.51
CA ARG A 316 -4.61 8.20 20.65
C ARG A 316 -3.19 8.12 21.20
N CYS A 317 -2.96 7.07 21.98
CA CYS A 317 -1.65 6.65 22.46
C CYS A 317 -1.38 5.20 22.04
N GLN A 318 -0.13 4.89 21.68
CA GLN A 318 0.31 3.55 21.27
C GLN A 318 1.68 3.24 21.86
N SER A 319 1.87 2.00 22.31
CA SER A 319 3.18 1.40 22.60
C SER A 319 3.33 0.15 21.75
N ARG A 320 4.50 -0.06 21.14
CA ARG A 320 4.84 -1.27 20.36
C ARG A 320 5.92 -2.13 21.06
N ASP A 321 6.23 -1.83 22.31
CA ASP A 321 7.19 -2.59 23.11
C ASP A 321 6.48 -3.76 23.83
N PRO A 322 6.79 -5.03 23.52
CA PRO A 322 6.21 -6.20 24.18
C PRO A 322 6.82 -6.50 25.56
N THR A 323 7.80 -5.72 26.01
CA THR A 323 8.54 -5.93 27.26
C THR A 323 8.30 -4.81 28.28
N GLY A 324 8.52 -3.55 27.91
CA GLY A 324 8.35 -2.37 28.77
C GLY A 324 6.90 -1.90 28.93
N TRP A 325 6.69 -1.10 29.97
CA TRP A 325 5.45 -0.34 30.19
C TRP A 325 5.75 1.13 29.91
N HIS A 326 5.02 1.73 28.97
CA HIS A 326 5.27 3.10 28.50
C HIS A 326 4.00 3.94 28.64
N GLY A 327 4.08 5.14 29.20
CA GLY A 327 2.90 5.88 29.65
C GLY A 327 2.98 7.38 29.44
N CYS A 328 1.83 8.04 29.62
CA CYS A 328 1.59 9.43 29.24
C CYS A 328 0.49 10.07 30.11
N ARG A 329 0.59 11.38 30.36
CA ARG A 329 -0.46 12.22 30.96
C ARG A 329 -1.09 13.18 29.93
N ALA A 330 -2.32 13.61 30.18
CA ALA A 330 -2.96 14.67 29.39
C ALA A 330 -2.28 16.04 29.55
N THR A 331 -2.49 16.92 28.58
CA THR A 331 -2.03 18.33 28.58
C THR A 331 -2.70 19.18 29.66
N LYS A 332 -3.80 18.70 30.25
CA LYS A 332 -4.58 19.39 31.29
C LYS A 332 -5.05 18.41 32.36
N GLY A 333 -5.28 18.94 33.56
CA GLY A 333 -5.85 18.21 34.69
C GLY A 333 -6.86 19.07 35.45
N VAL A 334 -7.59 18.43 36.35
CA VAL A 334 -8.64 19.04 37.18
C VAL A 334 -8.27 19.03 38.67
N HIS A 335 -8.67 20.07 39.41
CA HIS A 335 -8.36 20.22 40.84
C HIS A 335 -9.51 20.84 41.66
N THR A 336 -9.32 20.92 42.98
CA THR A 336 -10.18 21.60 43.96
C THR A 336 -11.57 21.00 44.17
N LYS A 337 -12.46 20.98 43.17
CA LYS A 337 -13.85 20.50 43.33
C LYS A 337 -14.48 20.05 42.01
N GLY A 338 -15.58 19.32 42.09
CA GLY A 338 -16.36 18.84 40.94
C GLY A 338 -16.33 17.31 40.77
N ALA A 339 -17.07 16.82 39.77
CA ALA A 339 -17.13 15.42 39.38
C ALA A 339 -16.94 15.31 37.87
N TYR A 340 -15.87 14.66 37.44
CA TYR A 340 -15.35 14.71 36.07
C TYR A 340 -15.22 13.31 35.45
N TYR A 341 -15.39 13.27 34.14
CA TYR A 341 -15.43 12.05 33.34
C TYR A 341 -14.70 12.20 32.00
N TYR A 342 -14.03 11.14 31.58
CA TYR A 342 -13.56 10.95 30.21
C TYR A 342 -13.67 9.48 29.81
N GLU A 343 -13.82 9.21 28.51
CA GLU A 343 -13.76 7.84 27.98
C GLU A 343 -12.37 7.52 27.42
N SER A 344 -12.01 6.25 27.53
CA SER A 344 -10.88 5.66 26.83
C SER A 344 -11.30 4.33 26.21
N THR A 345 -10.90 4.06 24.97
CA THR A 345 -11.26 2.83 24.23
C THR A 345 -9.98 2.10 23.82
N VAL A 346 -9.89 0.81 24.12
CA VAL A 346 -8.78 -0.03 23.66
C VAL A 346 -8.98 -0.36 22.18
N THR A 347 -8.08 0.09 21.31
CA THR A 347 -8.23 -0.06 19.84
C THR A 347 -7.44 -1.24 19.27
N ASP A 348 -6.39 -1.67 19.97
CA ASP A 348 -5.52 -2.79 19.58
C ASP A 348 -5.33 -3.79 20.73
N GLU A 349 -4.83 -4.99 20.44
CA GLU A 349 -4.55 -6.01 21.46
C GLU A 349 -3.31 -5.65 22.27
N GLY A 350 -3.25 -6.10 23.53
CA GLY A 350 -2.15 -5.76 24.43
C GLY A 350 -2.52 -5.60 25.89
N LEU A 351 -1.60 -5.05 26.68
CA LEU A 351 -1.83 -4.72 28.08
C LEU A 351 -1.81 -3.20 28.29
N CYS A 352 -2.80 -2.70 29.04
CA CYS A 352 -2.95 -1.29 29.35
C CYS A 352 -3.36 -1.07 30.82
N ARG A 353 -3.08 0.12 31.36
CA ARG A 353 -3.79 0.69 32.51
C ARG A 353 -4.15 2.15 32.20
N VAL A 354 -5.32 2.58 32.62
CA VAL A 354 -5.85 3.93 32.41
C VAL A 354 -6.42 4.50 33.71
N GLY A 355 -6.41 5.82 33.88
CA GLY A 355 -6.94 6.45 35.08
C GLY A 355 -6.38 7.83 35.35
N TRP A 356 -6.10 8.12 36.61
CA TRP A 356 -5.80 9.48 37.08
C TRP A 356 -4.45 9.51 37.78
N SER A 357 -3.64 10.53 37.52
CA SER A 357 -2.39 10.74 38.24
C SER A 357 -2.11 12.20 38.51
N SER A 358 -1.35 12.50 39.56
CA SER A 358 -0.86 13.86 39.78
C SER A 358 0.39 14.16 38.94
N GLN A 359 0.76 15.45 38.87
CA GLN A 359 1.98 15.91 38.19
C GLN A 359 3.25 15.21 38.70
N ALA A 360 3.29 14.85 39.99
CA ALA A 360 4.44 14.24 40.66
C ALA A 360 4.43 12.69 40.64
N ALA A 361 3.42 12.06 40.04
CA ALA A 361 3.40 10.63 39.81
C ALA A 361 4.43 10.23 38.73
N ARG A 362 4.77 8.93 38.69
CA ARG A 362 5.49 8.31 37.58
C ARG A 362 4.55 8.08 36.40
N LEU A 363 5.12 8.01 35.21
CA LEU A 363 4.41 7.64 33.99
C LEU A 363 4.17 6.12 33.85
N ASP A 364 4.55 5.33 34.85
CA ASP A 364 4.09 3.95 35.00
C ASP A 364 2.91 3.90 35.99
N LEU A 365 1.70 4.15 35.45
CA LEU A 365 0.48 4.39 36.22
C LEU A 365 0.17 3.23 37.18
N GLY A 366 -0.03 3.57 38.46
CA GLY A 366 -0.32 2.62 39.54
C GLY A 366 0.90 2.10 40.30
N THR A 367 2.13 2.40 39.86
CA THR A 367 3.37 1.92 40.53
C THR A 367 3.89 2.83 41.65
N ASP A 368 3.17 3.91 41.96
CA ASP A 368 3.45 4.82 43.08
C ASP A 368 2.15 5.31 43.75
N ARG A 369 2.30 6.11 44.82
CA ARG A 369 1.21 6.58 45.69
C ARG A 369 0.30 7.64 45.06
N LEU A 370 0.66 8.21 43.92
CA LEU A 370 0.01 9.37 43.28
C LEU A 370 -0.58 9.04 41.89
N GLY A 371 -0.27 7.85 41.35
CA GLY A 371 -0.92 7.27 40.18
C GLY A 371 -2.01 6.26 40.58
N TYR A 372 -3.20 6.41 40.01
CA TYR A 372 -4.38 5.58 40.26
C TYR A 372 -4.86 5.01 38.93
N GLY A 373 -4.61 3.72 38.68
CA GLY A 373 -4.96 3.06 37.41
C GLY A 373 -5.93 1.90 37.59
N PHE A 374 -6.76 1.67 36.58
CA PHE A 374 -7.46 0.41 36.33
C PHE A 374 -6.84 -0.26 35.10
N GLY A 375 -6.58 -1.56 35.15
CA GLY A 375 -5.82 -2.30 34.13
C GLY A 375 -6.59 -3.39 33.43
N GLY A 376 -6.22 -3.70 32.18
CA GLY A 376 -6.88 -4.69 31.31
C GLY A 376 -6.99 -6.10 31.90
N THR A 377 -6.22 -6.43 32.94
CA THR A 377 -6.34 -7.68 33.71
C THR A 377 -7.48 -7.68 34.74
N GLY A 378 -8.33 -6.65 34.80
CA GLY A 378 -9.42 -6.51 35.78
C GLY A 378 -8.99 -5.95 37.14
N LYS A 379 -7.71 -5.61 37.27
CA LYS A 379 -7.09 -5.15 38.52
C LYS A 379 -7.00 -3.64 38.61
N LYS A 380 -7.30 -3.08 39.79
CA LYS A 380 -6.95 -1.69 40.14
C LYS A 380 -5.52 -1.64 40.68
N SER A 381 -4.86 -0.50 40.52
CA SER A 381 -3.44 -0.33 40.87
C SER A 381 -3.10 1.05 41.43
N ASN A 382 -2.43 1.05 42.58
CA ASN A 382 -1.78 2.18 43.23
C ASN A 382 -0.65 1.63 44.11
N SER A 383 0.45 2.37 44.30
CA SER A 383 1.56 2.00 45.18
C SER A 383 2.21 0.63 44.90
N LYS A 384 2.10 0.11 43.65
CA LYS A 384 2.47 -1.28 43.25
C LYS A 384 1.60 -2.40 43.85
N GLN A 385 0.48 -2.07 44.49
CA GLN A 385 -0.57 -3.04 44.80
C GLN A 385 -1.46 -3.22 43.56
N PHE A 386 -1.97 -4.45 43.35
CA PHE A 386 -2.67 -4.86 42.14
C PHE A 386 -3.89 -5.73 42.50
N ASP A 387 -4.90 -5.08 43.08
CA ASP A 387 -6.07 -5.74 43.66
C ASP A 387 -7.13 -6.02 42.59
N ASP A 388 -7.85 -7.13 42.73
CA ASP A 388 -9.01 -7.41 41.88
C ASP A 388 -10.15 -6.42 42.16
N TYR A 389 -10.82 -5.95 41.10
CA TYR A 389 -11.80 -4.87 41.19
C TYR A 389 -12.91 -4.94 40.14
N GLY A 390 -12.61 -5.34 38.91
CA GLY A 390 -13.60 -5.49 37.84
C GLY A 390 -13.25 -6.64 36.89
N SER A 391 -14.06 -6.83 35.85
CA SER A 391 -13.73 -7.80 34.80
C SER A 391 -12.54 -7.34 33.96
N ALA A 392 -11.72 -8.29 33.50
CA ALA A 392 -10.66 -8.04 32.52
C ALA A 392 -11.25 -7.40 31.25
N TYR A 393 -10.50 -6.49 30.63
CA TYR A 393 -10.93 -5.71 29.48
C TYR A 393 -9.83 -5.62 28.41
N GLY A 394 -10.25 -5.51 27.15
CA GLY A 394 -9.35 -5.53 26.00
C GLY A 394 -9.95 -4.84 24.78
N ARG A 395 -9.51 -5.23 23.59
CA ARG A 395 -9.85 -4.58 22.33
C ARG A 395 -11.37 -4.40 22.13
N ASN A 396 -11.76 -3.17 21.78
CA ASN A 396 -13.13 -2.64 21.66
C ASN A 396 -13.89 -2.34 22.97
N ASP A 397 -13.37 -2.72 24.15
CA ASP A 397 -13.92 -2.25 25.43
C ASP A 397 -13.65 -0.76 25.63
N VAL A 398 -14.62 -0.08 26.25
CA VAL A 398 -14.50 1.33 26.64
C VAL A 398 -14.50 1.44 28.16
N ILE A 399 -13.46 2.07 28.68
CA ILE A 399 -13.29 2.40 30.09
C ILE A 399 -13.57 3.88 30.29
N GLY A 400 -14.68 4.18 30.97
CA GLY A 400 -15.01 5.53 31.39
C GLY A 400 -14.41 5.81 32.77
N CYS A 401 -13.48 6.76 32.84
CA CYS A 401 -12.74 7.09 34.04
C CYS A 401 -13.43 8.23 34.81
N MET A 402 -13.74 8.01 36.09
CA MET A 402 -14.55 8.92 36.91
C MET A 402 -13.74 9.43 38.11
N LEU A 403 -13.73 10.74 38.33
CA LEU A 403 -13.09 11.39 39.49
C LEU A 403 -14.07 12.37 40.14
N ASN A 404 -14.42 12.15 41.40
CA ASN A 404 -15.26 13.05 42.18
C ASN A 404 -14.42 13.65 43.32
N LEU A 405 -14.01 14.91 43.17
CA LEU A 405 -13.21 15.63 44.16
C LEU A 405 -14.03 16.04 45.38
N ASN A 406 -15.36 16.16 45.24
CA ASN A 406 -16.26 16.51 46.35
C ASN A 406 -16.33 15.36 47.37
N SER A 407 -16.60 14.12 46.91
CA SER A 407 -16.59 12.93 47.77
C SER A 407 -15.17 12.40 48.03
N GLY A 408 -14.22 12.70 47.15
CA GLY A 408 -12.88 12.12 47.13
C GLY A 408 -12.91 10.67 46.66
N GLU A 409 -13.63 10.34 45.59
CA GLU A 409 -13.74 8.99 45.05
C GLU A 409 -13.28 8.92 43.59
N ILE A 410 -12.52 7.86 43.27
CA ILE A 410 -12.20 7.45 41.90
C ILE A 410 -12.96 6.16 41.59
N ARG A 411 -13.64 6.14 40.43
CA ARG A 411 -14.38 4.97 39.91
C ARG A 411 -14.03 4.74 38.45
N TYR A 412 -14.38 3.56 37.96
CA TYR A 412 -14.29 3.21 36.55
C TYR A 412 -15.56 2.53 36.11
N THR A 413 -15.97 2.82 34.88
CA THR A 413 -17.00 2.05 34.18
C THR A 413 -16.33 1.14 33.16
N LYS A 414 -16.89 -0.05 32.92
CA LYS A 414 -16.58 -0.86 31.72
C LYS A 414 -17.83 -0.95 30.86
N ASN A 415 -17.75 -0.47 29.62
CA ASN A 415 -18.89 -0.42 28.69
C ASN A 415 -20.18 0.19 29.27
N GLY A 416 -20.04 1.18 30.16
CA GLY A 416 -21.16 1.85 30.85
C GLY A 416 -21.57 1.25 32.21
N GLU A 417 -21.08 0.08 32.59
CA GLU A 417 -21.32 -0.55 33.90
C GLU A 417 -20.37 0.04 34.96
N ASP A 418 -20.88 0.67 36.03
CA ASP A 418 -20.07 1.21 37.16
C ASP A 418 -19.53 0.06 38.02
N LEU A 419 -18.21 -0.07 38.07
CA LEU A 419 -17.49 -1.08 38.86
C LEU A 419 -17.37 -0.68 40.35
N GLY A 420 -17.93 0.47 40.74
CA GLY A 420 -17.92 0.97 42.10
C GLY A 420 -16.63 1.71 42.46
N VAL A 421 -16.38 1.91 43.76
CA VAL A 421 -15.27 2.75 44.23
C VAL A 421 -13.94 2.00 44.17
N ALA A 422 -13.08 2.36 43.22
CA ALA A 422 -11.72 1.83 43.12
C ALA A 422 -10.84 2.36 44.24
N PHE A 423 -10.84 3.69 44.44
CA PHE A 423 -9.97 4.39 45.38
C PHE A 423 -10.73 5.52 46.10
N LYS A 424 -10.31 5.81 47.33
CA LYS A 424 -10.73 6.99 48.09
C LYS A 424 -9.52 7.90 48.32
N LEU A 425 -9.76 9.21 48.26
CA LEU A 425 -8.76 10.26 48.38
C LEU A 425 -8.83 10.92 49.75
N ASP A 426 -7.70 10.90 50.45
CA ASP A 426 -7.48 11.57 51.73
C ASP A 426 -7.71 13.08 51.58
N GLN A 427 -8.07 13.76 52.67
CA GLN A 427 -8.51 15.17 52.62
C GLN A 427 -7.44 16.12 52.03
N SER A 428 -6.15 15.85 52.28
CA SER A 428 -5.02 16.59 51.67
C SER A 428 -4.94 16.38 50.14
N ARG A 429 -5.15 15.15 49.67
CA ARG A 429 -5.05 14.75 48.26
C ARG A 429 -6.19 15.25 47.37
N ARG A 430 -7.30 15.73 47.95
CA ARG A 430 -8.40 16.34 47.18
C ARG A 430 -8.06 17.72 46.61
N ALA A 431 -7.05 18.38 47.18
CA ALA A 431 -6.53 19.64 46.69
C ALA A 431 -5.54 19.47 45.51
N ASP A 432 -5.02 18.26 45.28
CA ASP A 432 -4.11 17.97 44.18
C ASP A 432 -4.79 18.13 42.81
N CYS A 433 -3.97 18.33 41.78
CA CYS A 433 -4.40 18.33 40.39
C CYS A 433 -4.23 16.94 39.77
N TYR A 434 -5.30 16.41 39.19
CA TYR A 434 -5.36 15.09 38.58
C TYR A 434 -5.48 15.19 37.06
N PHE A 435 -4.55 14.54 36.37
CA PHE A 435 -4.48 14.45 34.93
C PHE A 435 -5.01 13.07 34.49
N PRO A 436 -5.85 12.99 33.45
CA PRO A 436 -6.03 11.75 32.70
C PRO A 436 -4.68 11.15 32.31
N ALA A 437 -4.51 9.85 32.50
CA ALA A 437 -3.23 9.17 32.34
C ALA A 437 -3.42 7.73 31.82
N VAL A 438 -2.41 7.25 31.10
CA VAL A 438 -2.36 5.88 30.55
C VAL A 438 -0.96 5.31 30.66
N VAL A 439 -0.86 3.98 30.76
CA VAL A 439 0.37 3.23 30.50
C VAL A 439 0.03 1.99 29.65
N LEU A 440 0.84 1.73 28.62
CA LEU A 440 0.63 0.78 27.54
C LEU A 440 1.85 -0.13 27.37
N LYS A 441 1.60 -1.41 27.09
CA LYS A 441 2.61 -2.43 26.80
C LYS A 441 2.13 -3.25 25.62
N ASN A 442 2.79 -3.06 24.47
CA ASN A 442 2.35 -3.49 23.13
C ASN A 442 0.83 -3.37 22.96
N ALA A 443 0.31 -2.14 22.99
CA ALA A 443 -1.12 -1.84 23.06
C ALA A 443 -1.44 -0.45 22.49
N GLU A 444 -2.69 -0.21 22.11
CA GLU A 444 -3.20 1.09 21.66
C GLU A 444 -4.51 1.47 22.39
N MET A 445 -4.65 2.75 22.76
CA MET A 445 -5.90 3.32 23.28
C MET A 445 -6.21 4.66 22.65
N SER A 446 -7.49 4.91 22.39
CA SER A 446 -8.05 6.23 22.03
C SER A 446 -8.77 6.88 23.22
N PHE A 447 -8.86 8.20 23.22
CA PHE A 447 -9.41 9.01 24.31
C PHE A 447 -10.48 9.97 23.80
N ASN A 448 -11.55 10.13 24.58
CA ASN A 448 -12.52 11.20 24.40
C ASN A 448 -12.69 11.96 25.70
N PHE A 449 -12.32 13.23 25.70
CA PHE A 449 -12.46 14.14 26.84
C PHE A 449 -13.82 14.87 26.88
N GLY A 450 -14.70 14.60 25.91
CA GLY A 450 -16.04 15.19 25.76
C GLY A 450 -16.19 16.19 24.61
N ALA A 451 -15.18 16.32 23.74
CA ALA A 451 -15.31 17.08 22.48
C ALA A 451 -16.20 16.34 21.46
N ALA A 452 -16.23 15.01 21.51
CA ALA A 452 -17.19 14.17 20.82
C ALA A 452 -18.21 13.59 21.83
N PRO A 453 -19.44 13.20 21.40
CA PRO A 453 -20.37 12.48 22.26
C PRO A 453 -19.76 11.19 22.82
N PHE A 454 -19.94 10.95 24.12
CA PHE A 454 -19.51 9.70 24.75
C PHE A 454 -20.32 8.51 24.23
N LYS A 455 -19.68 7.34 24.10
CA LYS A 455 -20.35 6.06 23.77
C LYS A 455 -21.25 5.61 24.93
N TYR A 456 -20.81 5.85 26.16
CA TYR A 456 -21.54 5.60 27.40
C TYR A 456 -21.55 6.88 28.25
N PRO A 457 -22.54 7.78 28.06
CA PRO A 457 -22.62 9.02 28.82
C PRO A 457 -22.67 8.77 30.34
N PRO A 458 -21.94 9.56 31.15
CA PRO A 458 -21.88 9.35 32.59
C PRO A 458 -23.18 9.77 33.28
N ALA A 459 -23.52 9.09 34.37
CA ALA A 459 -24.61 9.51 35.24
C ALA A 459 -24.25 10.77 36.04
N ALA A 460 -25.27 11.58 36.40
CA ALA A 460 -25.09 12.68 37.33
C ALA A 460 -24.49 12.17 38.67
N PRO A 461 -23.57 12.91 39.32
CA PRO A 461 -23.22 14.31 39.09
C PRO A 461 -22.05 14.55 38.11
N TYR A 462 -21.59 13.54 37.37
CA TYR A 462 -20.36 13.63 36.58
C TYR A 462 -20.57 14.37 35.25
N VAL A 463 -19.64 15.28 34.91
CA VAL A 463 -19.61 16.00 33.63
C VAL A 463 -18.35 15.66 32.82
N ALA A 464 -18.35 15.97 31.53
CA ALA A 464 -17.16 15.84 30.70
C ALA A 464 -15.99 16.66 31.26
N ILE A 465 -14.78 16.12 31.30
CA ILE A 465 -13.60 16.85 31.78
C ILE A 465 -13.30 18.08 30.91
N SER A 466 -13.61 18.05 29.61
CA SER A 466 -13.53 19.22 28.73
C SER A 466 -14.50 20.36 29.06
N GLN A 467 -15.54 20.08 29.85
CA GLN A 467 -16.53 21.06 30.35
C GLN A 467 -16.20 21.57 31.77
N ALA A 468 -15.04 21.20 32.32
CA ALA A 468 -14.61 21.68 33.63
C ALA A 468 -14.46 23.22 33.66
N PRO A 469 -14.94 23.90 34.73
CA PRO A 469 -14.75 25.35 34.89
C PRO A 469 -13.27 25.74 34.85
N LYS A 470 -12.94 26.83 34.17
CA LYS A 470 -11.54 27.22 33.87
C LYS A 470 -10.69 27.39 35.14
N GLU A 471 -11.31 27.82 36.23
CA GLU A 471 -10.71 27.99 37.56
C GLU A 471 -10.36 26.67 38.28
N TYR A 472 -10.82 25.52 37.75
CA TYR A 472 -10.49 24.17 38.23
C TYR A 472 -9.66 23.38 37.22
N VAL A 473 -9.25 24.00 36.11
CA VAL A 473 -8.42 23.39 35.06
C VAL A 473 -7.00 23.93 35.12
N LYS A 474 -6.03 23.04 35.28
CA LYS A 474 -4.60 23.38 35.31
C LYS A 474 -3.88 22.74 34.12
N GLN A 475 -3.04 23.53 33.45
CA GLN A 475 -2.17 23.06 32.38
C GLN A 475 -1.08 22.14 32.95
N ASN A 476 -0.76 21.08 32.21
CA ASN A 476 0.39 20.21 32.47
C ASN A 476 1.65 20.90 31.97
N VAL A 477 2.46 21.41 32.90
CA VAL A 477 3.72 22.10 32.57
C VAL A 477 4.87 21.15 32.84
N VAL A 478 5.39 20.52 31.77
CA VAL A 478 6.58 19.67 31.81
C VAL A 478 7.82 20.55 31.96
N SER A 479 8.09 21.00 33.18
CA SER A 479 9.21 21.91 33.50
C SER A 479 10.59 21.24 33.51
N ASN A 480 10.69 19.98 33.07
CA ASN A 480 11.91 19.17 33.10
C ASN A 480 12.02 18.22 31.89
N VAL A 481 11.91 18.75 30.67
CA VAL A 481 12.96 18.38 29.70
C VAL A 481 14.13 19.31 30.01
N ALA A 482 15.03 18.85 30.88
CA ALA A 482 16.33 19.47 30.94
C ALA A 482 16.96 19.26 29.57
N ALA A 483 17.14 20.34 28.81
CA ALA A 483 18.04 20.35 27.67
C ALA A 483 19.45 20.16 28.23
N THR A 484 19.82 18.92 28.51
CA THR A 484 21.21 18.49 28.60
C THR A 484 21.83 18.96 27.30
N GLY A 485 22.69 19.98 27.39
CA GLY A 485 23.26 20.64 26.23
C GLY A 485 24.03 19.63 25.41
N ALA A 486 23.36 19.03 24.42
CA ALA A 486 23.90 17.97 23.61
C ALA A 486 25.02 18.60 22.79
N LYS A 487 26.26 18.39 23.25
CA LYS A 487 27.44 18.72 22.45
C LYS A 487 27.21 18.09 21.09
N VAL A 488 27.23 18.89 20.03
CA VAL A 488 27.02 18.42 18.67
C VAL A 488 28.05 17.31 18.41
N VAL A 489 27.57 16.08 18.29
CA VAL A 489 28.42 14.92 18.07
C VAL A 489 28.49 14.71 16.56
N ASN A 490 29.62 15.07 15.97
CA ASN A 490 29.80 15.16 14.51
C ASN A 490 29.40 13.87 13.75
N ASN A 491 29.53 12.71 14.39
CA ASN A 491 29.21 11.40 13.81
C ASN A 491 27.80 10.88 14.16
N ALA A 492 26.90 11.74 14.64
CA ALA A 492 25.51 11.41 14.98
C ALA A 492 24.53 12.12 14.01
N PRO A 493 24.23 11.54 12.83
CA PRO A 493 23.34 12.15 11.84
C PRO A 493 21.88 12.22 12.31
N GLN A 494 21.14 13.16 11.73
CA GLN A 494 19.70 13.33 11.90
C GLN A 494 18.89 12.32 11.07
N ALA A 495 19.43 11.81 9.96
CA ALA A 495 18.76 10.83 9.11
C ALA A 495 19.67 9.68 8.70
N ILE A 496 19.13 8.46 8.69
CA ILE A 496 19.78 7.24 8.20
C ILE A 496 18.85 6.57 7.19
N ILE A 497 19.34 6.42 5.96
CA ILE A 497 18.64 5.82 4.82
C ILE A 497 19.35 4.52 4.46
N ILE A 498 18.62 3.40 4.55
CA ILE A 498 19.11 2.07 4.20
C ILE A 498 18.65 1.68 2.81
N GLU A 499 19.60 1.22 2.00
CA GLU A 499 19.47 0.90 0.58
C GLU A 499 19.99 -0.53 0.33
N PRO A 500 19.27 -1.40 -0.42
CA PRO A 500 19.66 -2.81 -0.55
C PRO A 500 20.88 -3.04 -1.47
N SER A 501 21.27 -2.05 -2.27
CA SER A 501 22.43 -2.13 -3.16
C SER A 501 23.30 -0.87 -3.09
N ARG A 502 24.56 -1.00 -3.49
CA ARG A 502 25.49 0.13 -3.55
C ARG A 502 25.04 1.15 -4.60
N GLU A 503 24.54 0.66 -5.72
CA GLU A 503 24.13 1.44 -6.89
C GLU A 503 22.90 2.31 -6.59
N LEU A 504 21.97 1.84 -5.75
CA LEU A 504 20.83 2.64 -5.26
C LEU A 504 21.29 3.67 -4.22
N ALA A 505 22.15 3.27 -3.27
CA ALA A 505 22.74 4.20 -2.31
C ALA A 505 23.51 5.35 -2.98
N GLU A 506 24.26 5.06 -4.05
CA GLU A 506 24.93 6.08 -4.88
C GLU A 506 23.93 7.02 -5.57
N GLN A 507 22.79 6.51 -6.06
CA GLN A 507 21.73 7.32 -6.69
C GLN A 507 21.00 8.22 -5.67
N THR A 508 20.56 7.66 -4.54
CA THR A 508 19.85 8.41 -3.48
C THR A 508 20.74 9.47 -2.85
N CYS A 509 22.01 9.16 -2.59
CA CYS A 509 22.99 10.15 -2.10
C CYS A 509 23.23 11.27 -3.14
N THR A 510 23.32 10.93 -4.43
CA THR A 510 23.43 11.92 -5.52
C THR A 510 22.20 12.82 -5.60
N GLN A 511 20.99 12.28 -5.43
CA GLN A 511 19.75 13.08 -5.43
C GLN A 511 19.70 14.07 -4.26
N ILE A 512 20.11 13.67 -3.05
CA ILE A 512 20.21 14.59 -1.90
C ILE A 512 21.19 15.73 -2.20
N ALA A 513 22.34 15.43 -2.81
CA ALA A 513 23.33 16.43 -3.21
C ALA A 513 22.83 17.40 -4.30
N LEU A 514 21.93 16.94 -5.19
CA LEU A 514 21.25 17.78 -6.18
C LEU A 514 20.16 18.66 -5.55
N PHE A 515 19.28 18.10 -4.72
CA PHE A 515 18.21 18.85 -4.05
C PHE A 515 18.75 19.96 -3.14
N LYS A 516 19.83 19.71 -2.38
CA LYS A 516 20.38 20.70 -1.44
C LYS A 516 21.11 21.89 -2.09
N LYS A 517 21.21 21.95 -3.42
CA LYS A 517 22.06 22.89 -4.17
C LYS A 517 21.93 24.36 -3.77
N HIS A 518 20.74 24.81 -3.35
CA HIS A 518 20.51 26.20 -2.90
C HIS A 518 20.45 26.36 -1.35
N LEU A 519 20.50 25.27 -0.59
CA LEU A 519 20.52 25.26 0.89
C LEU A 519 21.95 25.50 1.43
N ASN A 520 22.33 26.78 1.51
CA ASN A 520 23.71 27.19 1.77
C ASN A 520 24.02 27.64 3.22
N ASN A 521 23.02 28.03 4.03
CA ASN A 521 23.21 28.44 5.42
C ASN A 521 22.01 28.04 6.31
N PRO A 522 22.13 27.01 7.18
CA PRO A 522 23.26 26.07 7.28
C PRO A 522 23.45 25.25 6.00
N LYS A 523 24.58 24.55 5.89
CA LYS A 523 24.86 23.57 4.84
C LYS A 523 24.67 22.16 5.39
N VAL A 524 23.84 21.35 4.73
CA VAL A 524 23.64 19.93 5.07
C VAL A 524 24.75 19.06 4.43
N ASN A 525 25.21 18.04 5.16
CA ASN A 525 26.31 17.16 4.79
C ASN A 525 25.85 15.69 4.80
N GLU A 526 25.61 15.12 3.62
CA GLU A 526 25.40 13.70 3.41
C GLU A 526 26.69 12.88 3.32
N LEU A 527 26.65 11.61 3.72
CA LEU A 527 27.72 10.63 3.52
C LEU A 527 27.20 9.32 2.90
N LEU A 528 27.94 8.82 1.91
CA LEU A 528 27.73 7.51 1.30
C LEU A 528 28.47 6.38 2.06
N VAL A 529 27.71 5.49 2.68
CA VAL A 529 28.19 4.40 3.55
C VAL A 529 28.00 3.05 2.86
N VAL A 530 28.87 2.76 1.88
CA VAL A 530 28.84 1.54 1.05
C VAL A 530 30.15 0.75 1.06
N GLY A 531 30.06 -0.54 0.75
CA GLY A 531 31.21 -1.43 0.57
C GLY A 531 32.05 -1.07 -0.66
N GLY A 532 33.35 -1.38 -0.62
CA GLY A 532 34.30 -1.02 -1.68
C GLY A 532 34.74 0.45 -1.69
N ILE A 533 34.37 1.23 -0.66
CA ILE A 533 35.02 2.49 -0.29
C ILE A 533 35.95 2.22 0.91
N ASN A 534 37.08 2.93 0.97
CA ASN A 534 38.01 2.88 2.09
C ASN A 534 37.32 3.36 3.38
N ILE A 535 37.28 2.49 4.38
CA ILE A 535 36.59 2.73 5.65
C ILE A 535 37.19 3.91 6.42
N LYS A 536 38.49 4.18 6.28
CA LYS A 536 39.13 5.34 6.94
C LYS A 536 38.59 6.66 6.43
N ASP A 537 38.28 6.74 5.14
CA ASP A 537 37.78 7.98 4.53
C ASP A 537 36.32 8.23 4.91
N GLN A 538 35.54 7.16 5.12
CA GLN A 538 34.20 7.22 5.70
C GLN A 538 34.23 7.67 7.17
N ILE A 539 35.14 7.12 7.99
CA ILE A 539 35.36 7.52 9.39
C ILE A 539 35.82 8.99 9.50
N ASN A 540 36.74 9.42 8.64
CA ASN A 540 37.22 10.81 8.61
C ASN A 540 36.10 11.81 8.29
N GLN A 541 35.19 11.46 7.38
CA GLN A 541 34.01 12.28 7.07
C GLN A 541 33.02 12.30 8.25
N LEU A 542 32.71 11.16 8.87
CA LEU A 542 31.89 11.11 10.09
C LEU A 542 32.45 11.98 11.23
N ASN A 543 33.77 11.96 11.44
CA ASN A 543 34.43 12.82 12.43
C ASN A 543 34.35 14.33 12.07
N SER A 544 34.20 14.67 10.79
CA SER A 544 34.15 16.05 10.29
C SER A 544 32.76 16.70 10.41
N GLY A 545 31.69 15.89 10.55
CA GLY A 545 30.31 16.35 10.63
C GLY A 545 29.45 15.78 9.49
N VAL A 546 28.47 14.95 9.83
CA VAL A 546 27.52 14.33 8.88
C VAL A 546 26.11 14.41 9.44
N ASP A 547 25.20 14.95 8.64
CA ASP A 547 23.80 15.21 9.01
C ASP A 547 22.85 14.13 8.46
N ILE A 548 23.20 13.54 7.31
CA ILE A 548 22.44 12.49 6.63
C ILE A 548 23.38 11.36 6.21
N VAL A 549 23.01 10.10 6.49
CA VAL A 549 23.74 8.93 6.01
C VAL A 549 22.87 8.12 5.05
N VAL A 550 23.40 7.81 3.87
CA VAL A 550 22.81 6.86 2.91
C VAL A 550 23.75 5.66 2.79
N GLY A 551 23.28 4.44 3.00
CA GLY A 551 24.20 3.29 3.00
C GLY A 551 23.58 1.91 2.86
N THR A 552 24.45 0.95 2.55
CA THR A 552 24.09 -0.47 2.48
C THR A 552 24.18 -1.13 3.87
N PRO A 553 23.26 -2.04 4.23
CA PRO A 553 23.11 -2.57 5.59
C PRO A 553 24.41 -3.01 6.26
N GLY A 554 25.24 -3.84 5.60
CA GLY A 554 26.48 -4.37 6.20
C GLY A 554 27.53 -3.30 6.53
N ARG A 555 27.72 -2.27 5.70
CA ARG A 555 28.69 -1.20 5.97
C ARG A 555 28.15 -0.16 6.97
N LEU A 556 26.83 -0.05 7.11
CA LEU A 556 26.23 0.67 8.25
C LEU A 556 26.50 -0.10 9.55
N GLU A 557 26.29 -1.42 9.56
CA GLU A 557 26.57 -2.28 10.71
C GLU A 557 28.05 -2.23 11.13
N ASP A 558 29.00 -2.32 10.19
CA ASP A 558 30.45 -2.16 10.43
C ASP A 558 30.76 -0.89 11.27
N LEU A 559 30.24 0.26 10.84
CA LEU A 559 30.57 1.56 11.44
C LEU A 559 29.84 1.80 12.76
N ILE A 560 28.63 1.27 12.93
CA ILE A 560 27.86 1.39 14.17
C ILE A 560 28.43 0.48 15.25
N GLN A 561 28.74 -0.78 14.92
CA GLN A 561 29.39 -1.70 15.87
C GLN A 561 30.80 -1.24 16.26
N GLY A 562 31.54 -0.64 15.32
CA GLY A 562 32.83 -0.01 15.61
C GLY A 562 32.78 1.29 16.43
N GLY A 563 31.58 1.81 16.73
CA GLY A 563 31.40 3.08 17.45
C GLY A 563 31.72 4.34 16.62
N TYR A 564 31.94 4.20 15.31
CA TYR A 564 32.28 5.29 14.41
C TYR A 564 31.06 6.06 13.91
N LEU A 565 29.88 5.44 13.86
CA LEU A 565 28.59 6.05 13.52
C LEU A 565 27.64 5.95 14.72
N ALA A 566 27.25 7.08 15.28
CA ALA A 566 26.38 7.17 16.46
C ALA A 566 24.90 7.34 16.06
N LEU A 567 24.01 6.69 16.80
CA LEU A 567 22.56 6.71 16.53
C LEU A 567 21.78 7.73 17.37
N THR A 568 22.47 8.50 18.23
CA THR A 568 21.88 9.30 19.31
C THR A 568 21.06 10.51 18.88
N HIS A 569 21.25 11.00 17.65
CA HIS A 569 20.48 12.12 17.08
C HIS A 569 19.60 11.70 15.89
N CYS A 570 19.52 10.41 15.57
CA CYS A 570 18.78 9.93 14.42
C CYS A 570 17.27 10.14 14.62
N ARG A 571 16.73 11.12 13.89
CA ARG A 571 15.31 11.51 13.85
C ARG A 571 14.54 10.80 12.75
N PHE A 572 15.21 10.44 11.66
CA PHE A 572 14.63 9.76 10.51
C PHE A 572 15.31 8.42 10.25
N PHE A 573 14.53 7.34 10.25
CA PHE A 573 15.00 6.01 9.87
C PHE A 573 14.24 5.54 8.63
N VAL A 574 14.94 5.51 7.50
CA VAL A 574 14.36 5.23 6.18
C VAL A 574 14.83 3.88 5.65
N LEU A 575 13.89 3.11 5.08
CA LEU A 575 14.16 1.86 4.38
C LEU A 575 13.60 2.00 2.95
N ASP A 576 14.45 2.09 1.92
CA ASP A 576 14.00 1.99 0.51
C ASP A 576 14.13 0.55 -0.01
N GLU A 577 13.28 0.21 -1.00
CA GLU A 577 13.07 -1.14 -1.55
C GLU A 577 13.05 -2.21 -0.43
N ALA A 578 12.22 -1.97 0.59
CA ALA A 578 12.23 -2.69 1.87
C ALA A 578 11.88 -4.18 1.75
N ASP A 579 11.09 -4.59 0.75
CA ASP A 579 10.90 -6.00 0.45
C ASP A 579 12.19 -6.66 -0.07
N GLY A 580 13.03 -5.91 -0.80
CA GLY A 580 14.38 -6.31 -1.19
C GLY A 580 15.32 -6.44 0.00
N LEU A 581 15.30 -5.48 0.94
CA LEU A 581 16.07 -5.55 2.20
C LEU A 581 15.70 -6.77 3.05
N LEU A 582 14.40 -7.09 3.16
CA LEU A 582 13.92 -8.25 3.91
C LEU A 582 14.26 -9.57 3.20
N LYS A 583 14.12 -9.64 1.87
CA LYS A 583 14.57 -10.79 1.05
C LYS A 583 16.09 -11.03 1.13
N ALA A 584 16.89 -9.98 1.33
CA ALA A 584 18.33 -10.06 1.57
C ALA A 584 18.71 -10.51 3.00
N GLY A 585 17.73 -10.80 3.86
CA GLY A 585 17.95 -11.25 5.24
C GLY A 585 18.24 -10.13 6.25
N CYS A 586 18.12 -8.85 5.87
CA CYS A 586 18.51 -7.72 6.72
C CYS A 586 17.53 -7.43 7.88
N GLY A 587 16.47 -8.22 8.07
CA GLY A 587 15.44 -7.99 9.08
C GLY A 587 15.99 -7.87 10.51
N GLU A 588 16.85 -8.79 10.96
CA GLU A 588 17.44 -8.72 12.30
C GLU A 588 18.35 -7.49 12.50
N LEU A 589 18.97 -6.99 11.43
CA LEU A 589 19.74 -5.75 11.49
C LEU A 589 18.81 -4.54 11.63
N ILE A 590 17.76 -4.45 10.81
CA ILE A 590 16.73 -3.38 10.91
C ILE A 590 16.12 -3.35 12.32
N GLU A 591 15.81 -4.51 12.91
CA GLU A 591 15.30 -4.60 14.29
C GLU A 591 16.33 -4.26 15.38
N ARG A 592 17.62 -4.48 15.14
CA ARG A 592 18.69 -4.08 16.07
C ARG A 592 18.93 -2.57 16.01
N LEU A 593 19.03 -2.01 14.81
CA LEU A 593 19.15 -0.57 14.58
C LEU A 593 17.94 0.18 15.15
N HIS A 594 16.72 -0.29 14.87
CA HIS A 594 15.52 0.32 15.44
C HIS A 594 15.53 0.32 16.98
N ARG A 595 16.04 -0.74 17.63
CA ARG A 595 16.18 -0.77 19.11
C ARG A 595 17.29 0.14 19.66
N GLN A 596 18.29 0.47 18.86
CA GLN A 596 19.41 1.34 19.27
C GLN A 596 19.14 2.84 18.99
N ILE A 597 18.30 3.17 18.01
CA ILE A 597 17.90 4.56 17.73
C ILE A 597 16.92 5.06 18.81
N PRO A 598 17.19 6.18 19.51
CA PRO A 598 16.27 6.77 20.48
C PRO A 598 14.87 7.01 19.91
N LYS A 599 13.83 6.76 20.69
CA LYS A 599 12.42 6.99 20.28
C LYS A 599 11.99 8.45 20.39
N ILE A 600 12.73 9.23 21.17
CA ILE A 600 12.62 10.69 21.27
C ILE A 600 14.02 11.28 21.04
N THR A 601 14.11 12.32 20.20
CA THR A 601 15.32 13.12 19.99
C THR A 601 15.47 14.18 21.07
N SER A 602 16.67 14.77 21.21
CA SER A 602 16.99 15.77 22.25
C SER A 602 16.15 17.06 22.20
N ASP A 603 15.46 17.32 21.08
CA ASP A 603 14.51 18.42 20.92
C ASP A 603 13.07 18.07 21.35
N GLY A 604 12.81 16.83 21.77
CA GLY A 604 11.51 16.32 22.21
C GLY A 604 10.65 15.69 21.11
N ARG A 605 11.09 15.68 19.84
CA ARG A 605 10.36 15.06 18.74
C ARG A 605 10.53 13.53 18.75
N ARG A 606 9.60 12.82 18.11
CA ARG A 606 9.63 11.34 17.96
C ARG A 606 10.52 10.94 16.76
N LEU A 607 11.15 9.77 16.85
CA LEU A 607 11.71 9.06 15.69
C LEU A 607 10.63 8.79 14.64
N GLN A 608 10.87 9.24 13.41
CA GLN A 608 9.99 9.05 12.28
C GLN A 608 10.54 7.95 11.35
N MET A 609 9.73 6.94 11.05
CA MET A 609 10.06 5.89 10.09
C MET A 609 9.38 6.14 8.74
N VAL A 610 10.16 6.04 7.67
CA VAL A 610 9.67 6.09 6.29
C VAL A 610 10.09 4.81 5.58
N VAL A 611 9.15 4.08 5.01
CA VAL A 611 9.39 2.77 4.39
C VAL A 611 8.83 2.77 2.98
N CYS A 612 9.69 2.53 2.00
CA CYS A 612 9.35 2.44 0.60
C CYS A 612 9.54 0.99 0.12
N SER A 613 8.64 0.50 -0.74
CA SER A 613 8.68 -0.88 -1.23
C SER A 613 8.08 -0.98 -2.64
N ALA A 614 8.39 -2.06 -3.36
CA ALA A 614 7.69 -2.43 -4.59
C ALA A 614 6.29 -3.03 -4.35
N THR A 615 5.93 -3.32 -3.09
CA THR A 615 4.57 -3.74 -2.65
C THR A 615 4.43 -3.65 -1.13
N LEU A 616 3.31 -3.10 -0.62
CA LEU A 616 3.00 -3.11 0.83
C LEU A 616 2.29 -4.40 1.27
N HIS A 617 1.77 -5.17 0.33
CA HIS A 617 1.03 -6.40 0.57
C HIS A 617 1.94 -7.61 0.87
N ALA A 618 3.26 -7.48 0.69
CA ALA A 618 4.22 -8.50 1.09
C ALA A 618 4.19 -8.73 2.62
N PHE A 619 3.91 -9.97 3.03
CA PHE A 619 3.71 -10.36 4.44
C PHE A 619 4.81 -9.86 5.39
N GLU A 620 6.08 -10.02 5.01
CA GLU A 620 7.22 -9.58 5.84
C GLU A 620 7.34 -8.05 5.93
N VAL A 621 6.97 -7.29 4.88
CA VAL A 621 6.95 -5.81 4.93
C VAL A 621 5.87 -5.34 5.89
N LYS A 622 4.66 -5.89 5.78
CA LYS A 622 3.53 -5.57 6.66
C LYS A 622 3.85 -5.92 8.13
N LYS A 623 4.36 -7.12 8.38
CA LYS A 623 4.79 -7.62 9.69
C LYS A 623 5.92 -6.78 10.32
N MET A 624 6.84 -6.26 9.50
CA MET A 624 7.87 -5.32 9.93
C MET A 624 7.26 -3.96 10.30
N ALA A 625 6.36 -3.42 9.46
CA ALA A 625 5.67 -2.15 9.72
C ALA A 625 4.81 -2.20 11.00
N GLU A 626 4.04 -3.27 11.20
CA GLU A 626 3.22 -3.50 12.40
C GLU A 626 4.05 -3.62 13.69
N LYS A 627 5.32 -4.03 13.58
CA LYS A 627 6.24 -4.23 14.70
C LYS A 627 7.09 -3.00 15.03
N LEU A 628 7.45 -2.18 14.05
CA LEU A 628 8.42 -1.09 14.21
C LEU A 628 7.80 0.32 14.08
N MET A 629 6.75 0.50 13.27
CA MET A 629 6.22 1.84 12.94
C MET A 629 5.07 2.26 13.86
N HIS A 630 4.97 3.56 14.10
CA HIS A 630 3.97 4.19 14.97
C HIS A 630 2.91 4.92 14.14
N PHE A 631 1.73 4.31 14.03
CA PHE A 631 0.62 4.79 13.20
C PHE A 631 1.02 5.08 11.73
N PRO A 632 1.66 4.13 11.01
CA PRO A 632 2.09 4.36 9.63
C PRO A 632 0.89 4.70 8.73
N THR A 633 1.01 5.78 7.96
CA THR A 633 0.06 6.14 6.91
C THR A 633 0.45 5.41 5.62
N TRP A 634 -0.52 4.75 4.99
CA TRP A 634 -0.31 3.90 3.82
C TRP A 634 -0.55 4.72 2.54
N VAL A 635 0.52 4.96 1.77
CA VAL A 635 0.47 5.55 0.42
C VAL A 635 0.67 4.43 -0.58
N ASP A 636 -0.40 3.67 -0.85
CA ASP A 636 -0.35 2.57 -1.82
C ASP A 636 -1.00 2.99 -3.14
N LEU A 637 -0.15 3.23 -4.14
CA LEU A 637 -0.56 3.58 -5.50
C LEU A 637 -0.47 2.40 -6.46
N LYS A 638 0.03 1.25 -6.00
CA LYS A 638 0.12 0.02 -6.79
C LYS A 638 -1.06 -0.92 -6.51
N GLY A 639 -1.45 -1.02 -5.24
CA GLY A 639 -2.43 -1.98 -4.74
C GLY A 639 -1.92 -3.42 -4.76
N GLU A 640 -2.86 -4.36 -4.68
CA GLU A 640 -2.59 -5.80 -4.81
C GLU A 640 -2.08 -6.12 -6.23
N ASP A 641 -1.16 -7.09 -6.34
CA ASP A 641 -0.46 -7.43 -7.60
C ASP A 641 -1.44 -7.95 -8.68
N ALA A 642 -1.96 -7.03 -9.50
CA ALA A 642 -2.98 -7.30 -10.52
C ALA A 642 -2.41 -7.33 -11.96
N VAL A 643 -3.10 -8.06 -12.85
CA VAL A 643 -2.84 -8.01 -14.30
C VAL A 643 -3.32 -6.65 -14.85
N PRO A 644 -2.49 -5.88 -15.58
CA PRO A 644 -2.95 -4.65 -16.22
C PRO A 644 -4.00 -4.94 -17.29
N GLU A 645 -5.10 -4.19 -17.35
CA GLU A 645 -6.18 -4.39 -18.34
C GLU A 645 -5.71 -4.24 -19.81
N THR A 646 -4.51 -3.70 -20.04
CA THR A 646 -3.84 -3.59 -21.35
C THR A 646 -2.99 -4.80 -21.75
N VAL A 647 -2.92 -5.84 -20.90
CA VAL A 647 -2.21 -7.09 -21.15
C VAL A 647 -3.20 -8.21 -21.35
N HIS A 648 -3.19 -8.82 -22.53
CA HIS A 648 -3.78 -10.14 -22.70
C HIS A 648 -2.69 -11.19 -22.41
N HIS A 649 -2.98 -12.15 -21.53
CA HIS A 649 -2.04 -13.21 -21.17
C HIS A 649 -2.67 -14.59 -21.35
N VAL A 650 -1.88 -15.52 -21.88
CA VAL A 650 -2.31 -16.87 -22.26
C VAL A 650 -1.28 -17.92 -21.87
N VAL A 651 -1.74 -19.15 -21.70
CA VAL A 651 -0.93 -20.36 -21.50
C VAL A 651 -1.01 -21.23 -22.75
N VAL A 652 0.13 -21.80 -23.17
CA VAL A 652 0.20 -22.83 -24.20
C VAL A 652 0.84 -24.07 -23.59
N ASN A 653 0.10 -25.18 -23.59
CA ASN A 653 0.53 -26.44 -23.00
C ASN A 653 1.57 -27.13 -23.90
N VAL A 654 2.77 -27.34 -23.36
CA VAL A 654 3.86 -28.08 -24.01
C VAL A 654 3.76 -29.54 -23.57
N ASP A 655 3.10 -30.34 -24.40
CA ASP A 655 2.84 -31.75 -24.14
C ASP A 655 3.69 -32.65 -25.06
N PRO A 656 4.74 -33.31 -24.53
CA PRO A 656 5.68 -34.11 -25.32
C PRO A 656 5.10 -35.46 -25.79
N GLN A 657 3.93 -35.86 -25.27
CA GLN A 657 3.23 -37.06 -25.69
C GLN A 657 2.25 -36.77 -26.84
N LYS A 658 1.62 -35.57 -26.84
CA LYS A 658 0.73 -35.10 -27.91
C LYS A 658 1.50 -34.52 -29.09
N ASP A 659 2.41 -33.56 -28.87
CA ASP A 659 3.26 -33.02 -29.93
C ASP A 659 4.57 -33.82 -30.01
N ARG A 660 4.59 -34.85 -30.87
CA ARG A 660 5.78 -35.67 -31.12
C ARG A 660 6.71 -35.10 -32.20
N ASN A 661 6.54 -33.85 -32.64
CA ASN A 661 7.38 -33.28 -33.71
C ASN A 661 8.86 -33.19 -33.29
N TRP A 662 9.17 -33.09 -31.99
CA TRP A 662 10.54 -33.05 -31.46
C TRP A 662 11.43 -34.20 -31.97
N GLU A 663 10.84 -35.38 -32.23
CA GLU A 663 11.51 -36.56 -32.79
C GLU A 663 11.96 -36.38 -34.26
N THR A 664 11.44 -35.36 -34.96
CA THR A 664 11.63 -35.14 -36.41
C THR A 664 12.11 -33.73 -36.78
N LEU A 665 12.28 -32.84 -35.80
CA LEU A 665 12.74 -31.46 -36.02
C LEU A 665 14.14 -31.42 -36.66
N ARG A 666 14.22 -30.91 -37.90
CA ARG A 666 15.49 -30.73 -38.64
C ARG A 666 16.46 -29.73 -37.99
N LYS A 667 15.97 -28.87 -37.10
CA LYS A 667 16.75 -27.97 -36.24
C LYS A 667 16.14 -28.01 -34.84
N GLN A 668 16.90 -28.53 -33.88
CA GLN A 668 16.53 -28.54 -32.46
C GLN A 668 17.32 -27.45 -31.72
N ILE A 669 16.76 -26.95 -30.62
CA ILE A 669 17.48 -26.10 -29.68
C ILE A 669 18.49 -26.95 -28.89
N THR A 670 19.69 -26.43 -28.65
CA THR A 670 20.63 -27.06 -27.71
C THR A 670 20.05 -26.96 -26.30
N THR A 671 19.97 -28.07 -25.57
CA THR A 671 19.40 -28.12 -24.21
C THR A 671 20.44 -27.78 -23.14
N ASP A 672 20.07 -27.87 -21.87
CA ASP A 672 20.93 -27.57 -20.70
C ASP A 672 21.92 -28.71 -20.37
N GLY A 673 21.92 -29.81 -21.13
CA GLY A 673 22.78 -30.96 -20.94
C GLY A 673 22.50 -31.82 -19.70
N VAL A 674 21.41 -31.55 -18.97
CA VAL A 674 21.05 -32.27 -17.73
C VAL A 674 20.81 -33.77 -17.97
N HIS A 675 20.39 -34.10 -19.20
CA HIS A 675 20.11 -35.46 -19.67
C HIS A 675 21.31 -36.15 -20.34
N SER A 676 22.51 -35.58 -20.30
CA SER A 676 23.72 -36.14 -20.98
C SER A 676 24.19 -37.51 -20.48
N LYS A 677 23.61 -38.03 -19.40
CA LYS A 677 23.84 -39.39 -18.86
C LYS A 677 22.59 -40.28 -18.89
N ASP A 678 21.46 -39.73 -19.30
CA ASP A 678 20.18 -40.44 -19.34
C ASP A 678 20.00 -41.10 -20.73
N ASN A 679 19.33 -42.25 -20.79
CA ASN A 679 19.16 -43.01 -22.05
C ASN A 679 17.98 -42.47 -22.89
N ILE A 680 18.11 -41.23 -23.35
CA ILE A 680 17.11 -40.54 -24.18
C ILE A 680 17.01 -41.20 -25.56
N ARG A 681 15.79 -41.56 -25.99
CA ARG A 681 15.55 -42.20 -27.30
C ARG A 681 14.19 -41.79 -27.88
N SER A 682 14.11 -41.65 -29.19
CA SER A 682 12.85 -41.52 -29.93
C SER A 682 11.88 -42.64 -29.55
N GLY A 683 10.60 -42.32 -29.34
CA GLY A 683 9.57 -43.28 -28.92
C GLY A 683 9.66 -43.83 -27.49
N ASN A 684 10.65 -43.42 -26.68
CA ASN A 684 10.68 -43.74 -25.24
C ASN A 684 9.85 -42.72 -24.44
N THR A 685 9.21 -43.16 -23.36
CA THR A 685 8.31 -42.34 -22.52
C THR A 685 8.76 -42.24 -21.06
N THR A 686 10.05 -42.44 -20.77
CA THR A 686 10.57 -42.17 -19.41
C THR A 686 10.50 -40.68 -19.08
N PRO A 687 10.39 -40.30 -17.79
CA PRO A 687 10.37 -38.89 -17.37
C PRO A 687 11.52 -38.07 -17.95
N GLU A 688 12.72 -38.65 -18.08
CA GLU A 688 13.90 -38.00 -18.66
C GLU A 688 13.73 -37.74 -20.15
N THR A 689 13.16 -38.69 -20.89
CA THR A 689 12.90 -38.54 -22.33
C THR A 689 11.84 -37.47 -22.58
N LEU A 690 10.77 -37.47 -21.78
CA LEU A 690 9.70 -36.47 -21.89
C LEU A 690 10.17 -35.07 -21.45
N SER A 691 11.07 -34.98 -20.48
CA SER A 691 11.71 -33.72 -20.05
C SER A 691 12.61 -33.13 -21.14
N GLU A 692 13.51 -33.92 -21.75
CA GLU A 692 14.32 -33.44 -22.89
C GLU A 692 13.43 -33.04 -24.08
N ALA A 693 12.36 -33.79 -24.34
CA ALA A 693 11.36 -33.44 -25.35
C ALA A 693 10.67 -32.09 -25.07
N VAL A 694 10.28 -31.79 -23.82
CA VAL A 694 9.74 -30.47 -23.44
C VAL A 694 10.74 -29.35 -23.72
N LYS A 695 12.02 -29.51 -23.35
CA LYS A 695 13.06 -28.51 -23.62
C LYS A 695 13.20 -28.22 -25.12
N ILE A 696 13.15 -29.26 -25.95
CA ILE A 696 13.19 -29.14 -27.41
C ILE A 696 11.93 -28.45 -27.96
N LEU A 697 10.74 -28.88 -27.51
CA LEU A 697 9.45 -28.31 -27.94
C LEU A 697 9.32 -26.83 -27.53
N LYS A 698 9.80 -26.42 -26.35
CA LYS A 698 9.78 -25.01 -25.91
C LYS A 698 10.55 -24.08 -26.85
N GLY A 699 11.67 -24.56 -27.42
CA GLY A 699 12.40 -23.82 -28.46
C GLY A 699 11.57 -23.63 -29.73
N GLU A 700 10.97 -24.72 -30.23
CA GLU A 700 10.11 -24.72 -31.42
C GLU A 700 8.82 -23.89 -31.22
N TYR A 701 8.16 -24.02 -30.07
CA TYR A 701 6.94 -23.28 -29.72
C TYR A 701 7.19 -21.77 -29.64
N CYS A 702 8.35 -21.35 -29.13
CA CYS A 702 8.78 -19.95 -29.17
C CYS A 702 8.88 -19.42 -30.62
N VAL A 703 9.45 -20.23 -31.53
CA VAL A 703 9.54 -19.90 -32.97
C VAL A 703 8.17 -19.87 -33.64
N ARG A 704 7.25 -20.80 -33.30
CA ARG A 704 5.85 -20.79 -33.79
C ARG A 704 5.12 -19.51 -33.34
N ALA A 705 5.19 -19.17 -32.06
CA ALA A 705 4.54 -17.99 -31.48
C ALA A 705 5.03 -16.68 -32.12
N ILE A 706 6.33 -16.54 -32.35
CA ILE A 706 6.93 -15.39 -33.06
C ILE A 706 6.36 -15.25 -34.48
N ARG A 707 6.18 -16.37 -35.20
CA ARG A 707 5.68 -16.36 -36.58
C ARG A 707 4.18 -16.10 -36.69
N GLU A 708 3.35 -16.79 -35.90
CA GLU A 708 1.88 -16.68 -35.99
C GLU A 708 1.43 -15.26 -35.64
N HIS A 709 1.96 -14.68 -34.56
CA HIS A 709 1.68 -13.30 -34.17
C HIS A 709 2.54 -12.24 -34.90
N LYS A 710 3.43 -12.68 -35.81
CA LYS A 710 4.32 -11.83 -36.62
C LYS A 710 5.11 -10.83 -35.79
N MET A 711 5.66 -11.29 -34.67
CA MET A 711 6.26 -10.43 -33.65
C MET A 711 7.41 -9.60 -34.22
N ASP A 712 7.25 -8.28 -34.18
CA ASP A 712 8.25 -7.29 -34.57
C ASP A 712 9.17 -6.91 -33.41
N ARG A 713 8.65 -6.93 -32.17
CA ARG A 713 9.41 -6.63 -30.95
C ARG A 713 8.90 -7.41 -29.74
N ALA A 714 9.72 -8.27 -29.14
CA ALA A 714 9.33 -9.01 -27.93
C ALA A 714 10.47 -9.15 -26.89
N ILE A 715 10.09 -9.38 -25.64
CA ILE A 715 10.99 -9.85 -24.57
C ILE A 715 10.73 -11.34 -24.31
N ILE A 716 11.79 -12.11 -24.14
CA ILE A 716 11.76 -13.58 -24.02
C ILE A 716 12.41 -13.96 -22.70
N PHE A 717 11.64 -14.55 -21.80
CA PHE A 717 12.09 -14.96 -20.48
C PHE A 717 12.45 -16.44 -20.44
N CYS A 718 13.69 -16.74 -20.07
CA CYS A 718 14.14 -18.09 -19.74
C CYS A 718 14.59 -18.16 -18.28
N ARG A 719 14.52 -19.34 -17.65
CA ARG A 719 14.88 -19.52 -16.23
C ARG A 719 16.38 -19.32 -15.97
N THR A 720 17.26 -19.99 -16.72
CA THR A 720 18.71 -19.90 -16.49
C THR A 720 19.44 -19.10 -17.56
N LYS A 721 20.67 -18.69 -17.22
CA LYS A 721 21.60 -18.00 -18.12
C LYS A 721 21.93 -18.86 -19.36
N LEU A 722 22.11 -20.16 -19.16
CA LEU A 722 22.42 -21.12 -20.21
C LEU A 722 21.25 -21.25 -21.20
N ASP A 723 20.01 -21.24 -20.70
CA ASP A 723 18.80 -21.27 -21.54
C ASP A 723 18.69 -20.02 -22.40
N CYS A 724 19.07 -18.85 -21.87
CA CYS A 724 19.13 -17.60 -22.64
C CYS A 724 20.17 -17.70 -23.76
N ASP A 725 21.36 -18.25 -23.50
CA ASP A 725 22.43 -18.45 -24.49
C ASP A 725 22.12 -19.53 -25.52
N ASN A 726 21.41 -20.59 -25.12
CA ASN A 726 20.87 -21.63 -25.99
C ASN A 726 19.81 -21.05 -26.93
N MET A 727 18.86 -20.27 -26.39
CA MET A 727 17.82 -19.58 -27.18
C MET A 727 18.41 -18.53 -28.12
N GLU A 728 19.42 -17.76 -27.70
CA GLU A 728 20.12 -16.79 -28.57
C GLU A 728 20.75 -17.48 -29.78
N ARG A 729 21.43 -18.62 -29.57
CA ARG A 729 22.01 -19.43 -30.66
C ARG A 729 20.93 -20.04 -31.56
N TYR A 730 19.86 -20.60 -30.97
CA TYR A 730 18.79 -21.25 -31.72
C TYR A 730 18.05 -20.26 -32.64
N LEU A 731 17.61 -19.12 -32.10
CA LEU A 731 16.93 -18.07 -32.86
C LEU A 731 17.82 -17.51 -33.98
N LYS A 732 19.10 -17.21 -33.70
CA LYS A 732 20.04 -16.75 -34.74
C LYS A 732 20.28 -17.78 -35.85
N SER A 733 20.06 -19.08 -35.60
CA SER A 733 20.16 -20.13 -36.64
C SER A 733 19.08 -20.03 -37.73
N PHE A 734 18.03 -19.22 -37.54
CA PHE A 734 17.00 -18.92 -38.54
C PHE A 734 17.25 -17.60 -39.30
N GLY A 735 18.33 -16.88 -38.98
CA GLY A 735 18.74 -15.65 -39.68
C GLY A 735 18.04 -14.37 -39.20
N ASN A 736 18.13 -13.31 -40.00
CA ASN A 736 17.78 -11.93 -39.59
C ASN A 736 16.29 -11.72 -39.22
N GLU A 737 15.39 -12.64 -39.61
CA GLU A 737 14.00 -12.67 -39.15
C GLU A 737 13.91 -12.66 -37.62
N PHE A 738 14.85 -13.34 -36.94
CA PHE A 738 14.92 -13.54 -35.50
C PHE A 738 16.09 -12.79 -34.84
N SER A 739 16.38 -11.57 -35.31
CA SER A 739 17.46 -10.75 -34.74
C SER A 739 17.28 -10.52 -33.22
N CYS A 740 18.20 -11.07 -32.43
CA CYS A 740 18.07 -11.13 -30.97
C CYS A 740 19.39 -10.82 -30.24
N VAL A 741 19.26 -10.41 -28.98
CA VAL A 741 20.37 -10.20 -28.04
C VAL A 741 20.07 -10.79 -26.67
N CYS A 742 21.11 -11.28 -26.00
CA CYS A 742 21.04 -11.87 -24.68
C CYS A 742 21.44 -10.88 -23.57
N LEU A 743 20.76 -10.92 -22.42
CA LEU A 743 21.05 -10.09 -21.24
C LEU A 743 20.87 -10.90 -19.95
N HIS A 744 21.99 -11.34 -19.37
CA HIS A 744 22.07 -12.01 -18.06
C HIS A 744 23.40 -11.72 -17.37
N GLY A 745 23.51 -12.07 -16.08
CA GLY A 745 24.62 -11.66 -15.20
C GLY A 745 26.04 -12.07 -15.61
N ASP A 746 26.21 -13.04 -16.52
CA ASP A 746 27.54 -13.48 -16.98
C ASP A 746 28.01 -12.78 -18.27
N ARG A 747 27.13 -12.02 -18.94
CA ARG A 747 27.53 -11.10 -20.01
C ARG A 747 28.24 -9.88 -19.44
N LYS A 748 29.29 -9.41 -20.11
CA LYS A 748 30.15 -8.32 -19.60
C LYS A 748 29.34 -7.04 -19.42
N PRO A 749 29.61 -6.16 -18.43
CA PRO A 749 28.79 -4.96 -18.19
C PRO A 749 28.61 -4.06 -19.44
N ALA A 750 29.69 -3.83 -20.20
CA ALA A 750 29.64 -3.08 -21.45
C ALA A 750 28.84 -3.79 -22.56
N GLU A 751 28.88 -5.13 -22.62
CA GLU A 751 28.11 -5.96 -23.54
C GLU A 751 26.62 -5.91 -23.20
N ARG A 752 26.25 -6.02 -21.91
CA ARG A 752 24.87 -5.87 -21.42
C ARG A 752 24.30 -4.50 -21.81
N LYS A 753 25.07 -3.42 -21.61
CA LYS A 753 24.67 -2.07 -22.03
C LYS A 753 24.49 -2.00 -23.55
N ALA A 754 25.46 -2.43 -24.34
CA ALA A 754 25.38 -2.40 -25.80
C ALA A 754 24.22 -3.24 -26.37
N ASN A 755 23.91 -4.39 -25.76
CA ASN A 755 22.76 -5.21 -26.13
C ASN A 755 21.43 -4.53 -25.77
N LEU A 756 21.34 -3.93 -24.58
CA LEU A 756 20.16 -3.15 -24.17
C LEU A 756 19.93 -1.94 -25.10
N ASP A 757 20.99 -1.21 -25.44
CA ASP A 757 20.94 -0.04 -26.32
C ASP A 757 20.48 -0.44 -27.74
N LYS A 758 21.01 -1.54 -28.30
CA LYS A 758 20.54 -2.10 -29.59
C LYS A 758 19.04 -2.42 -29.57
N PHE A 759 18.55 -3.05 -28.50
CA PHE A 759 17.13 -3.37 -28.38
C PHE A 759 16.27 -2.12 -28.16
N LYS A 760 16.69 -1.15 -27.33
CA LYS A 760 16.00 0.13 -27.14
C LYS A 760 15.88 0.91 -28.47
N GLN A 761 16.97 0.96 -29.24
CA GLN A 761 17.03 1.58 -30.57
C GLN A 761 16.36 0.75 -31.69
N SER A 762 15.76 -0.41 -31.36
CA SER A 762 15.07 -1.30 -32.31
C SER A 762 15.97 -1.85 -33.44
N GLN A 763 17.29 -1.94 -33.21
CA GLN A 763 18.23 -2.59 -34.15
C GLN A 763 18.09 -4.11 -34.16
N VAL A 764 17.46 -4.67 -33.11
CA VAL A 764 17.16 -6.10 -32.94
C VAL A 764 15.75 -6.24 -32.40
N LYS A 765 15.03 -7.27 -32.85
CA LYS A 765 13.62 -7.52 -32.49
C LYS A 765 13.43 -8.12 -31.09
N PHE A 766 14.36 -8.95 -30.63
CA PHE A 766 14.15 -9.80 -29.47
C PHE A 766 15.21 -9.61 -28.37
N LEU A 767 14.75 -9.41 -27.14
CA LEU A 767 15.59 -9.37 -25.94
C LEU A 767 15.37 -10.64 -25.12
N ILE A 768 16.41 -11.44 -24.92
CA ILE A 768 16.36 -12.69 -24.16
C ILE A 768 17.02 -12.47 -22.79
N CYS A 769 16.33 -12.78 -21.70
CA CYS A 769 16.79 -12.48 -20.34
C CYS A 769 16.25 -13.41 -19.24
N THR A 770 16.91 -13.40 -18.08
CA THR A 770 16.40 -13.97 -16.83
C THR A 770 15.77 -12.89 -15.94
N ASP A 771 14.93 -13.27 -14.96
CA ASP A 771 14.25 -12.33 -14.06
C ASP A 771 15.19 -11.33 -13.37
N VAL A 772 16.30 -11.83 -12.80
CA VAL A 772 17.33 -11.00 -12.13
C VAL A 772 17.92 -9.95 -13.06
N ALA A 773 18.01 -10.25 -14.36
CA ALA A 773 18.57 -9.36 -15.37
C ALA A 773 17.54 -8.37 -15.92
N ALA A 774 16.25 -8.68 -15.84
CA ALA A 774 15.16 -7.80 -16.26
C ALA A 774 14.66 -6.84 -15.17
N ARG A 775 14.91 -7.11 -13.88
CA ARG A 775 14.69 -6.15 -12.79
C ARG A 775 15.60 -4.92 -12.99
N GLY A 776 15.09 -3.73 -12.69
CA GLY A 776 15.81 -2.47 -12.89
C GLY A 776 15.99 -2.00 -14.34
N ILE A 777 15.62 -2.80 -15.35
CA ILE A 777 15.60 -2.34 -16.75
C ILE A 777 14.38 -1.44 -16.97
N ASP A 778 14.63 -0.20 -17.38
CA ASP A 778 13.65 0.70 -17.99
C ASP A 778 13.31 0.24 -19.42
N ILE A 779 12.42 -0.76 -19.52
CA ILE A 779 11.68 -1.13 -20.73
C ILE A 779 10.26 -1.49 -20.25
N SER A 780 9.25 -0.79 -20.76
CA SER A 780 7.85 -1.06 -20.44
C SER A 780 6.98 -0.95 -21.69
N GLY A 781 5.89 -1.69 -21.71
CA GLY A 781 4.91 -1.63 -22.79
C GLY A 781 5.41 -2.07 -24.17
N LEU A 782 6.07 -3.22 -24.20
CA LEU A 782 6.30 -3.98 -25.43
C LEU A 782 4.96 -4.53 -25.96
N PRO A 783 4.85 -4.81 -27.27
CA PRO A 783 3.64 -5.43 -27.83
C PRO A 783 3.56 -6.92 -27.51
N PHE A 784 4.69 -7.59 -27.26
CA PHE A 784 4.76 -9.04 -27.05
C PHE A 784 5.75 -9.45 -25.93
N MET A 785 5.45 -10.54 -25.23
CA MET A 785 6.35 -11.27 -24.35
C MET A 785 6.13 -12.79 -24.45
N ILE A 786 7.20 -13.57 -24.30
CA ILE A 786 7.15 -15.04 -24.21
C ILE A 786 7.86 -15.49 -22.93
N ASN A 787 7.14 -16.19 -22.03
CA ASN A 787 7.75 -17.02 -20.99
C ASN A 787 8.06 -18.39 -21.60
N VAL A 788 9.35 -18.71 -21.79
CA VAL A 788 9.82 -20.03 -22.25
C VAL A 788 9.81 -21.02 -21.07
N THR A 789 10.03 -20.51 -19.87
CA THR A 789 9.88 -21.22 -18.59
C THR A 789 9.05 -20.33 -17.68
N LEU A 790 8.14 -20.88 -16.88
CA LEU A 790 7.51 -20.13 -15.80
C LEU A 790 8.57 -19.66 -14.76
N PRO A 791 8.27 -18.63 -13.94
CA PRO A 791 9.15 -18.23 -12.85
C PRO A 791 8.94 -19.10 -11.60
N ASP A 792 10.03 -19.37 -10.88
CA ASP A 792 10.05 -20.07 -9.58
C ASP A 792 9.25 -19.34 -8.47
N GLU A 793 8.87 -18.07 -8.67
CA GLU A 793 8.07 -17.27 -7.75
C GLU A 793 6.91 -16.59 -8.49
N LYS A 794 5.68 -16.75 -7.99
CA LYS A 794 4.46 -16.18 -8.60
C LYS A 794 4.44 -14.66 -8.76
N SER A 795 5.08 -13.91 -7.85
CA SER A 795 5.22 -12.45 -7.97
C SER A 795 6.08 -12.02 -9.16
N ASN A 796 7.02 -12.85 -9.62
CA ASN A 796 7.80 -12.54 -10.82
C ASN A 796 6.97 -12.67 -12.09
N TYR A 797 5.94 -13.53 -12.11
CA TYR A 797 5.03 -13.60 -13.25
C TYR A 797 4.40 -12.22 -13.53
N VAL A 798 3.93 -11.55 -12.47
CA VAL A 798 3.37 -10.19 -12.55
C VAL A 798 4.41 -9.18 -13.06
N HIS A 799 5.65 -9.23 -12.53
CA HIS A 799 6.76 -8.38 -13.01
C HIS A 799 7.16 -8.65 -14.47
N ARG A 800 6.99 -9.87 -14.98
CA ARG A 800 7.25 -10.22 -16.39
C ARG A 800 6.13 -9.71 -17.30
N ILE A 801 4.86 -9.96 -16.98
CA ILE A 801 3.73 -9.50 -17.80
C ILE A 801 3.60 -7.97 -17.82
N GLY A 802 3.96 -7.28 -16.73
CA GLY A 802 4.03 -5.81 -16.66
C GLY A 802 5.06 -5.16 -17.61
N ARG A 803 5.87 -5.96 -18.33
CA ARG A 803 6.73 -5.44 -19.43
C ARG A 803 5.96 -5.25 -20.75
N VAL A 804 4.70 -5.67 -20.81
CA VAL A 804 3.82 -5.66 -21.99
C VAL A 804 2.66 -4.66 -21.81
N GLY A 805 2.18 -4.09 -22.92
CA GLY A 805 1.00 -3.22 -22.95
C GLY A 805 1.24 -1.77 -22.46
N ARG A 806 0.44 -0.83 -22.99
CA ARG A 806 0.35 0.57 -22.52
C ARG A 806 -1.09 1.04 -22.62
N ALA A 807 -1.44 2.15 -21.97
CA ALA A 807 -2.79 2.74 -22.01
C ALA A 807 -3.44 2.82 -23.42
N GLU A 808 -2.65 3.05 -24.48
CA GLU A 808 -3.13 3.11 -25.87
C GLU A 808 -3.07 1.78 -26.67
N ARG A 809 -2.44 0.72 -26.13
CA ARG A 809 -2.08 -0.48 -26.89
C ARG A 809 -2.19 -1.76 -26.05
N MET A 810 -3.03 -2.67 -26.51
CA MET A 810 -3.02 -4.06 -26.07
C MET A 810 -1.69 -4.73 -26.46
N GLY A 811 -1.09 -5.45 -25.51
CA GLY A 811 0.00 -6.36 -25.76
C GLY A 811 -0.32 -7.78 -25.32
N LEU A 812 0.43 -8.76 -25.84
CA LEU A 812 0.20 -10.19 -25.64
C LEU A 812 1.37 -10.84 -24.89
N ALA A 813 1.07 -11.56 -23.81
CA ALA A 813 2.02 -12.36 -23.05
C ALA A 813 1.70 -13.86 -23.17
N ILE A 814 2.61 -14.65 -23.74
CA ILE A 814 2.42 -16.09 -23.97
C ILE A 814 3.29 -16.87 -22.98
N SER A 815 2.73 -17.84 -22.28
CA SER A 815 3.48 -18.71 -21.37
C SER A 815 3.50 -20.15 -21.85
N LEU A 816 4.69 -20.69 -22.12
CA LEU A 816 4.89 -22.08 -22.49
C LEU A 816 4.99 -22.92 -21.21
N VAL A 817 3.99 -23.76 -20.94
CA VAL A 817 3.85 -24.52 -19.69
C VAL A 817 3.93 -26.01 -19.98
N ALA A 818 4.91 -26.70 -19.41
CA ALA A 818 5.09 -28.14 -19.56
C ALA A 818 3.94 -28.92 -18.93
N THR A 819 3.38 -29.94 -19.62
CA THR A 819 2.37 -30.83 -19.00
C THR A 819 2.98 -31.93 -18.13
N VAL A 820 4.30 -32.06 -18.14
CA VAL A 820 5.09 -33.01 -17.35
C VAL A 820 6.26 -32.29 -16.66
N PRO A 821 6.75 -32.75 -15.49
CA PRO A 821 7.88 -32.10 -14.84
C PRO A 821 9.17 -32.16 -15.66
N GLU A 822 9.91 -31.05 -15.73
CA GLU A 822 11.24 -31.02 -16.35
C GLU A 822 12.33 -31.34 -15.32
N LYS A 823 13.29 -32.18 -15.67
CA LYS A 823 14.56 -32.29 -14.93
C LYS A 823 15.36 -31.02 -15.19
N VAL A 824 15.80 -30.32 -14.15
CA VAL A 824 16.56 -29.07 -14.28
C VAL A 824 17.73 -29.04 -13.29
N TRP A 825 18.78 -28.30 -13.64
CA TRP A 825 19.89 -28.03 -12.72
C TRP A 825 19.43 -27.22 -11.48
N TYR A 826 19.89 -27.63 -10.30
CA TYR A 826 19.68 -26.95 -9.02
C TYR A 826 20.91 -27.13 -8.12
N HIS A 827 21.61 -26.03 -7.84
CA HIS A 827 22.92 -26.02 -7.20
C HIS A 827 22.88 -25.34 -5.82
N GLY A 828 22.58 -26.10 -4.77
CA GLY A 828 22.72 -25.64 -3.39
C GLY A 828 24.15 -25.75 -2.85
N GLU A 829 24.33 -25.47 -1.56
CA GLU A 829 25.65 -25.34 -0.91
C GLU A 829 26.54 -26.59 -0.97
N TRP A 830 25.94 -27.78 -1.08
CA TRP A 830 26.64 -29.05 -1.23
C TRP A 830 27.32 -29.21 -2.61
N CYS A 831 26.97 -28.38 -3.60
CA CYS A 831 27.62 -28.37 -4.91
C CYS A 831 28.98 -27.67 -4.82
N SER A 832 30.05 -28.45 -4.70
CA SER A 832 31.43 -27.94 -4.57
C SER A 832 31.87 -27.00 -5.70
N SER A 833 31.40 -27.22 -6.94
CA SER A 833 31.68 -26.32 -8.07
C SER A 833 30.71 -25.14 -8.20
N ARG A 834 29.66 -25.08 -7.37
CA ARG A 834 28.56 -24.10 -7.42
C ARG A 834 28.01 -23.91 -8.85
N GLY A 835 27.76 -25.03 -9.53
CA GLY A 835 27.24 -25.09 -10.89
C GLY A 835 28.24 -24.83 -12.02
N ARG A 836 29.47 -24.37 -11.75
CA ARG A 836 30.50 -24.24 -12.79
C ARG A 836 30.96 -25.62 -13.23
N ASN A 837 30.74 -25.96 -14.50
CA ASN A 837 31.07 -27.26 -15.10
C ASN A 837 30.62 -28.45 -14.22
N CYS A 838 29.39 -28.40 -13.71
CA CYS A 838 28.85 -29.49 -12.91
C CYS A 838 28.40 -30.65 -13.81
N TRP A 839 28.65 -31.89 -13.37
CA TRP A 839 28.27 -33.12 -14.09
C TRP A 839 27.42 -34.07 -13.21
N ASN A 840 26.88 -33.57 -12.10
CA ASN A 840 26.14 -34.35 -11.11
C ASN A 840 24.64 -34.36 -11.42
N THR A 841 24.25 -35.14 -12.43
CA THR A 841 22.88 -35.23 -12.99
C THR A 841 21.87 -35.99 -12.11
N ASN A 842 22.29 -36.39 -10.91
CA ASN A 842 21.44 -37.00 -9.89
C ASN A 842 20.46 -35.98 -9.30
N LEU A 843 19.42 -36.44 -8.60
CA LEU A 843 18.44 -35.60 -7.93
C LEU A 843 18.91 -35.13 -6.54
N ILE A 844 18.41 -33.98 -6.07
CA ILE A 844 18.78 -33.40 -4.75
C ILE A 844 18.46 -34.29 -3.54
N ASP A 845 17.58 -35.27 -3.72
CA ASP A 845 17.13 -36.22 -2.69
C ASP A 845 17.89 -37.55 -2.73
N ASP A 846 18.69 -37.78 -3.78
CA ASP A 846 19.56 -38.95 -3.89
C ASP A 846 20.65 -38.95 -2.80
N ARG A 847 21.27 -40.12 -2.58
CA ARG A 847 22.43 -40.26 -1.69
C ARG A 847 23.59 -40.92 -2.44
N PRO A 848 24.72 -40.21 -2.66
CA PRO A 848 24.99 -38.80 -2.31
C PRO A 848 24.13 -37.80 -3.10
N LYS A 849 23.92 -36.60 -2.54
CA LYS A 849 23.05 -35.58 -3.13
C LYS A 849 23.46 -35.19 -4.54
N GLY A 850 22.49 -35.19 -5.45
CA GLY A 850 22.62 -34.71 -6.81
C GLY A 850 22.61 -33.19 -6.96
N CYS A 851 22.62 -32.72 -8.20
CA CYS A 851 22.53 -31.29 -8.52
C CYS A 851 21.38 -30.99 -9.50
N CYS A 852 20.35 -31.84 -9.51
CA CYS A 852 19.13 -31.66 -10.31
C CYS A 852 17.87 -31.79 -9.46
N MET A 853 16.77 -31.21 -9.94
CA MET A 853 15.42 -31.36 -9.38
C MET A 853 14.40 -31.55 -10.49
N TRP A 854 13.21 -32.01 -10.15
CA TRP A 854 12.04 -31.94 -11.03
C TRP A 854 11.33 -30.59 -10.85
N TYR A 855 11.11 -29.89 -11.95
CA TYR A 855 10.51 -28.57 -12.03
C TYR A 855 9.05 -28.71 -12.51
N ASN A 856 8.10 -28.39 -11.63
CA ASN A 856 6.69 -28.71 -11.81
C ASN A 856 5.89 -27.47 -12.24
N GLU A 857 6.01 -27.09 -13.52
CA GLU A 857 5.27 -25.93 -14.06
C GLU A 857 3.75 -25.97 -13.91
N PRO A 858 3.06 -27.13 -13.95
CA PRO A 858 1.64 -27.20 -13.59
C PRO A 858 1.32 -26.69 -12.18
N GLN A 859 2.21 -26.93 -11.19
CA GLN A 859 2.06 -26.36 -9.85
C GLN A 859 2.34 -24.86 -9.85
N TYR A 860 3.41 -24.40 -10.51
CA TYR A 860 3.72 -22.97 -10.59
C TYR A 860 2.62 -22.17 -11.31
N LEU A 861 1.95 -22.77 -12.30
CA LEU A 861 0.76 -22.18 -12.92
C LEU A 861 -0.39 -22.04 -11.91
N ALA A 862 -0.74 -23.11 -11.19
CA ALA A 862 -1.78 -23.06 -10.17
C ALA A 862 -1.46 -22.00 -9.08
N ASP A 863 -0.21 -21.94 -8.61
CA ASP A 863 0.25 -20.94 -7.64
C ASP A 863 0.07 -19.48 -8.15
N ILE A 864 0.21 -19.27 -9.46
CA ILE A 864 0.02 -17.98 -10.17
C ILE A 864 -1.48 -17.67 -10.34
N GLU A 865 -2.29 -18.65 -10.75
CA GLU A 865 -3.74 -18.49 -10.92
C GLU A 865 -4.43 -18.18 -9.58
N ASP A 866 -4.05 -18.88 -8.50
CA ASP A 866 -4.46 -18.59 -7.12
C ASP A 866 -4.00 -17.21 -6.63
N HIS A 867 -2.83 -16.72 -7.09
CA HIS A 867 -2.31 -15.40 -6.72
C HIS A 867 -3.09 -14.27 -7.39
N LEU A 868 -3.48 -14.46 -8.65
CA LEU A 868 -4.21 -13.48 -9.45
C LEU A 868 -5.74 -13.62 -9.29
N ASN A 869 -6.20 -14.69 -8.63
CA ASN A 869 -7.61 -15.06 -8.48
C ASN A 869 -8.34 -15.16 -9.84
N ILE A 870 -7.66 -15.70 -10.86
CA ILE A 870 -8.17 -15.94 -12.22
C ILE A 870 -7.52 -17.20 -12.81
N THR A 871 -8.28 -17.96 -13.60
CA THR A 871 -7.71 -18.97 -14.51
C THR A 871 -7.25 -18.29 -15.80
N ILE A 872 -6.06 -18.60 -16.27
CA ILE A 872 -5.45 -18.00 -17.46
C ILE A 872 -5.94 -18.75 -18.71
N GLN A 873 -6.30 -18.02 -19.77
CA GLN A 873 -6.80 -18.62 -21.00
C GLN A 873 -5.74 -19.56 -21.61
N GLN A 874 -6.11 -20.83 -21.77
CA GLN A 874 -5.28 -21.82 -22.44
C GLN A 874 -5.50 -21.77 -23.96
N VAL A 875 -4.42 -21.98 -24.72
CA VAL A 875 -4.35 -21.89 -26.17
C VAL A 875 -3.61 -23.12 -26.70
N GLU A 876 -4.06 -23.64 -27.85
CA GLU A 876 -3.52 -24.84 -28.48
C GLU A 876 -2.12 -24.64 -29.08
N ASN A 877 -1.45 -25.74 -29.43
CA ASN A 877 -0.07 -25.74 -29.93
C ASN A 877 0.13 -25.12 -31.33
N ASP A 878 -0.95 -24.66 -31.97
CA ASP A 878 -0.94 -23.85 -33.18
C ASP A 878 -0.81 -22.32 -32.92
N MET A 879 -0.75 -21.93 -31.64
CA MET A 879 -0.58 -20.55 -31.16
C MET A 879 -1.73 -19.59 -31.46
N LYS A 880 -2.91 -20.07 -31.90
CA LYS A 880 -4.04 -19.19 -32.23
C LYS A 880 -4.81 -18.73 -31.00
N VAL A 881 -4.29 -17.66 -30.38
CA VAL A 881 -4.99 -16.90 -29.34
C VAL A 881 -6.39 -16.49 -29.84
N PRO A 882 -7.47 -16.93 -29.19
CA PRO A 882 -8.83 -16.57 -29.59
C PRO A 882 -9.06 -15.06 -29.55
N SER A 883 -9.89 -14.57 -30.48
CA SER A 883 -10.46 -13.23 -30.35
C SER A 883 -11.54 -13.25 -29.27
N ASN A 884 -11.19 -12.85 -28.05
CA ASN A 884 -12.15 -12.59 -27.00
C ASN A 884 -13.23 -11.60 -27.49
N GLU A 885 -14.44 -11.69 -26.94
CA GLU A 885 -15.67 -10.98 -27.38
C GLU A 885 -15.61 -9.44 -27.24
N PHE A 886 -14.43 -8.87 -26.98
CA PHE A 886 -14.20 -7.49 -26.56
C PHE A 886 -13.70 -6.54 -27.67
N ASP A 887 -13.40 -7.03 -28.87
CA ASP A 887 -13.24 -6.18 -30.07
C ASP A 887 -13.19 -6.97 -31.38
N GLY A 888 -13.73 -6.38 -32.45
CA GLY A 888 -13.65 -6.92 -33.81
C GLY A 888 -12.23 -6.87 -34.37
N LYS A 889 -11.47 -7.96 -34.22
CA LYS A 889 -10.07 -8.14 -34.68
C LYS A 889 -9.07 -7.17 -34.03
N VAL A 890 -8.81 -7.39 -32.73
CA VAL A 890 -7.63 -6.82 -32.05
C VAL A 890 -6.34 -7.26 -32.77
N VAL A 891 -5.52 -6.30 -33.21
CA VAL A 891 -4.16 -6.55 -33.72
C VAL A 891 -3.16 -5.99 -32.70
N TYR A 892 -2.49 -6.89 -31.98
CA TYR A 892 -1.52 -6.53 -30.94
C TYR A 892 -0.44 -5.58 -31.45
N GLY A 893 -0.04 -4.63 -30.61
CA GLY A 893 0.97 -3.62 -30.94
C GLY A 893 0.50 -2.44 -31.81
N GLN A 894 -0.67 -2.50 -32.46
CA GLN A 894 -1.28 -1.34 -33.13
C GLN A 894 -2.05 -0.45 -32.14
N LYS A 895 -2.19 0.85 -32.44
CA LYS A 895 -3.13 1.73 -31.69
C LYS A 895 -4.56 1.39 -32.12
N ARG A 896 -5.50 1.25 -31.16
CA ARG A 896 -6.95 1.23 -31.45
C ARG A 896 -7.31 2.50 -32.24
N LYS A 897 -7.87 2.35 -33.45
CA LYS A 897 -8.23 3.46 -34.34
C LYS A 897 -9.73 3.73 -34.47
N GLN A 898 -10.58 2.84 -33.94
CA GLN A 898 -12.02 3.01 -33.91
C GLN A 898 -12.53 2.52 -32.55
N VAL A 899 -13.22 3.40 -31.83
CA VAL A 899 -14.20 3.03 -30.80
C VAL A 899 -15.50 3.67 -31.27
N GLY A 900 -16.38 2.86 -31.84
CA GLY A 900 -17.61 3.32 -32.50
C GLY A 900 -18.77 2.36 -32.26
N SER A 901 -19.98 2.92 -32.19
CA SER A 901 -21.29 2.25 -32.06
C SER A 901 -21.54 1.33 -30.85
N GLY A 902 -20.54 0.69 -30.22
CA GLY A 902 -20.78 -0.26 -29.10
C GLY A 902 -21.30 0.36 -27.80
N TYR A 903 -21.26 1.68 -27.63
CA TYR A 903 -21.49 2.35 -26.34
C TYR A 903 -22.92 2.88 -26.15
N GLN A 904 -23.71 3.03 -27.22
CA GLN A 904 -25.01 3.74 -27.15
C GLN A 904 -26.11 2.96 -26.44
N ASP A 905 -26.16 1.63 -26.58
CA ASP A 905 -27.21 0.81 -25.95
C ASP A 905 -27.10 0.82 -24.43
N HIS A 906 -25.87 0.78 -23.89
CA HIS A 906 -25.66 0.78 -22.44
C HIS A 906 -25.94 2.15 -21.81
N VAL A 907 -25.56 3.24 -22.48
CA VAL A 907 -25.95 4.61 -22.07
C VAL A 907 -27.47 4.78 -22.08
N SER A 908 -28.16 4.23 -23.08
CA SER A 908 -29.63 4.25 -23.17
C SER A 908 -30.31 3.49 -22.03
N GLN A 909 -29.71 2.39 -21.57
CA GLN A 909 -30.17 1.62 -20.41
C GLN A 909 -29.89 2.32 -19.07
N MET A 910 -28.78 3.06 -18.94
CA MET A 910 -28.38 3.72 -17.69
C MET A 910 -29.02 5.11 -17.48
N ALA A 911 -29.45 5.79 -18.54
CA ALA A 911 -30.02 7.14 -18.49
C ALA A 911 -31.16 7.35 -17.46
N PRO A 912 -32.08 6.39 -17.20
CA PRO A 912 -33.09 6.54 -16.14
C PRO A 912 -32.49 6.55 -14.72
N VAL A 913 -31.44 5.75 -14.50
CA VAL A 913 -30.78 5.60 -13.19
C VAL A 913 -29.95 6.85 -12.86
N VAL A 914 -29.19 7.35 -13.84
CA VAL A 914 -28.43 8.62 -13.73
C VAL A 914 -29.36 9.78 -13.39
N ARG A 915 -30.50 9.90 -14.06
CA ARG A 915 -31.49 10.97 -13.81
C ARG A 915 -32.04 10.93 -12.39
N SER A 916 -32.33 9.73 -11.86
CA SER A 916 -32.80 9.57 -10.48
C SER A 916 -31.71 9.88 -9.44
N LEU A 917 -30.44 9.57 -9.73
CA LEU A 917 -29.31 9.97 -8.89
C LEU A 917 -29.09 11.49 -8.88
N GLN A 918 -29.24 12.15 -10.03
CA GLN A 918 -29.17 13.61 -10.15
C GLN A 918 -30.23 14.32 -9.30
N GLU A 919 -31.48 13.81 -9.30
CA GLU A 919 -32.55 14.33 -8.44
C GLU A 919 -32.26 14.14 -6.95
N LEU A 920 -31.72 12.99 -6.55
CA LEU A 920 -31.33 12.71 -5.16
C LEU A 920 -30.16 13.60 -4.70
N GLU A 921 -29.17 13.84 -5.55
CA GLU A 921 -28.08 14.76 -5.24
C GLU A 921 -28.57 16.21 -5.14
N SER A 922 -29.37 16.67 -6.09
CA SER A 922 -29.93 18.03 -6.08
C SER A 922 -30.77 18.27 -4.82
N GLN A 923 -31.57 17.29 -4.39
CA GLN A 923 -32.27 17.34 -3.10
C GLN A 923 -31.29 17.38 -1.91
N ALA A 924 -30.23 16.58 -1.90
CA ALA A 924 -29.24 16.57 -0.82
C ALA A 924 -28.49 17.92 -0.71
N GLN A 925 -28.11 18.52 -1.83
CA GLN A 925 -27.51 19.86 -1.88
C GLN A 925 -28.49 20.94 -1.39
N LEU A 926 -29.77 20.88 -1.79
CA LEU A 926 -30.83 21.77 -1.28
C LEU A 926 -31.07 21.61 0.22
N TYR A 927 -31.00 20.39 0.76
CA TYR A 927 -31.07 20.15 2.21
C TYR A 927 -29.86 20.72 2.95
N TYR A 928 -28.65 20.58 2.41
CA TYR A 928 -27.42 21.15 3.00
C TYR A 928 -27.48 22.69 3.05
N LEU A 929 -27.91 23.33 1.96
CA LEU A 929 -28.10 24.78 1.90
C LEU A 929 -29.16 25.27 2.90
N LYS A 930 -30.30 24.56 3.02
CA LYS A 930 -31.35 24.86 4.02
C LYS A 930 -30.92 24.61 5.46
N ALA A 931 -29.94 23.73 5.70
CA ALA A 931 -29.43 23.46 7.05
C ALA A 931 -28.40 24.51 7.51
N ASN A 932 -27.53 24.98 6.61
CA ASN A 932 -26.45 25.91 6.96
C ASN A 932 -26.83 27.38 6.83
N HIS A 933 -27.95 27.71 6.17
CA HIS A 933 -28.47 29.07 6.09
C HIS A 933 -29.82 29.21 6.80
N LYS A 934 -29.83 29.96 7.91
CA LYS A 934 -31.06 30.59 8.46
C LYS A 934 -31.50 31.77 7.58
N ILE A 935 -31.68 31.55 6.28
CA ILE A 935 -32.44 32.47 5.43
C ILE A 935 -33.91 32.14 5.66
N ALA A 936 -34.59 32.99 6.42
CA ALA A 936 -36.05 32.99 6.42
C ALA A 936 -36.52 33.48 5.04
N VAL A 937 -37.22 32.63 4.30
CA VAL A 937 -37.99 33.01 3.11
C VAL A 937 -39.45 32.74 3.45
N ALA A 938 -40.29 33.76 3.26
CA ALA A 938 -41.74 33.68 3.34
C ALA A 938 -42.32 33.41 1.95
#